data_AF-A0A8J3DCZ4-F1
#
_entry.id   AF-A0A8J3DCZ4-F1
#
_cell.length_a   1.000
_cell.length_b   1.000
_cell.length_c   1.000
_cell.angle_alpha   90.00
_cell.angle_beta   90.00
_cell.angle_gamma   90.00
#
_symmetry.space_group_name_H-M   'P 1'
#
loop_
_entity.id
_entity.type
_entity.pdbx_description
1 polymer ?
#
loop_
_entity_poly.entity_id
_entity_poly.type
_entity_poly.pdbx_seq_one_letter_code
_entity_poly.pdbx_strand_id
1 'polypeptide(L)'
;MNTLASPPPSTKISNWGVIGPGRIAHKFAKGLAETDGVLYAAASRDVSRAQAFLDEYGGGQAYSDYQAMLDDPQVDAVYIATPHPLHAQWAIKAAKAGKHVLCEKPATLNYGEAMAVVDAAQMSGVAFLEAFMYRCHPSTAKVYELVASGAIGQVQRIRASFAFDSGEDFEGRHQANSLGGGGILDVGCYPVSMCRLLAGAAHGKRFLDPIQLKGMGHLDATTGVDTWASAIMKFEGDIIGEAFTGVRAGAENDVTVYGTGGTIILRDPWFCGGEIILHRKGKDPETIDASSSRHLYAFEVEALVQIAAKGEAPGCAMTIADTLGNMRTLDQWRAELGFLYDSEKPTPSFPCVHGGGLAPRGQQIPSETIPGLDKPASRLVMGHPGPRPFTEVAPLYDDYFERGGNCFDDGAIYRGWAVRPSCAGQWMVMRGVREQCILLDKGAHSPYCWPQVMLPELDRMLHTAGTGYIDVYMMHRDNLEVPVGEFVDVMNRMVASGHVRVYGMSNWTLERMDEAIAYAEQNGLRPPACLSNQLSLAEMVNPVWEGTASCSNPEDQAWLKAREMTLIPWSSQAAGFFTDLSAPDRHDIPLLEYGYYSEANFERKKRTYQLAAEKNVLPINIALAWVLAQPFPTFPIIGPRSLTETRTALAGLELNLTPRELDWLNLKADK
;
A
#
# COMPACT_ATOMS: atom_id res chain seq x y z
N MET A 1 1.69 19.65 -5.63
CA MET A 1 1.11 19.82 -4.29
C MET A 1 -0.33 20.27 -4.42
N ASN A 2 -1.29 19.34 -4.47
CA ASN A 2 -2.67 19.65 -4.11
C ASN A 2 -2.76 19.40 -2.61
N THR A 3 -2.57 20.46 -1.83
CA THR A 3 -3.15 20.48 -0.49
C THR A 3 -4.65 20.45 -0.70
N LEU A 4 -5.27 19.28 -0.51
CA LEU A 4 -6.63 19.24 0.02
C LEU A 4 -6.68 20.32 1.09
N ALA A 5 -7.56 21.31 0.90
CA ALA A 5 -7.65 22.46 1.79
C ALA A 5 -7.49 21.97 3.22
N SER A 6 -6.41 22.41 3.89
CA SER A 6 -6.15 22.01 5.26
C SER A 6 -7.44 22.24 6.03
N PRO A 7 -7.99 21.22 6.74
CA PRO A 7 -9.14 21.46 7.58
C PRO A 7 -8.81 22.67 8.46
N PRO A 8 -9.78 23.54 8.78
CA PRO A 8 -9.54 24.63 9.72
C PRO A 8 -8.85 24.03 10.95
N PRO A 9 -7.82 24.68 11.53
CA PRO A 9 -7.11 24.13 12.69
C PRO A 9 -8.15 23.70 13.72
N SER A 10 -8.30 22.39 13.91
CA SER A 10 -9.34 21.85 14.77
C SER A 10 -9.02 22.17 16.22
N THR A 11 -10.09 22.37 16.96
CA THR A 11 -10.21 22.51 18.41
C THR A 11 -9.06 21.87 19.21
N LYS A 12 -8.55 22.61 20.20
CA LYS A 12 -7.58 22.13 21.20
C LYS A 12 -7.95 20.71 21.64
N ILE A 13 -7.11 19.72 21.29
CA ILE A 13 -7.28 18.35 21.78
C ILE A 13 -7.19 18.39 23.31
N SER A 14 -8.32 18.15 23.96
CA SER A 14 -8.42 18.22 25.41
C SER A 14 -8.96 16.89 25.95
N ASN A 15 -10.03 16.37 25.36
CA ASN A 15 -10.71 15.18 25.86
C ASN A 15 -10.26 13.91 25.13
N TRP A 16 -9.64 13.00 25.87
CA TRP A 16 -9.14 11.73 25.36
C TRP A 16 -10.07 10.57 25.72
N GLY A 17 -10.33 9.72 24.72
CA GLY A 17 -10.95 8.42 24.87
C GLY A 17 -9.91 7.30 24.85
N VAL A 18 -10.11 6.24 25.64
CA VAL A 18 -9.26 5.03 25.60
C VAL A 18 -10.07 3.84 25.10
N ILE A 19 -9.61 3.21 24.01
CA ILE A 19 -10.17 1.94 23.52
C ILE A 19 -9.31 0.79 24.04
N GLY A 20 -9.89 -0.06 24.88
CA GLY A 20 -9.18 -1.19 25.49
C GLY A 20 -8.34 -0.79 26.70
N PRO A 21 -8.96 -0.60 27.89
CA PRO A 21 -8.26 -0.23 29.13
C PRO A 21 -7.50 -1.45 29.72
N GLY A 22 -6.44 -1.87 29.03
CA GLY A 22 -5.50 -2.90 29.47
C GLY A 22 -4.29 -2.31 30.20
N ARG A 23 -3.29 -3.14 30.52
CA ARG A 23 -2.09 -2.73 31.27
C ARG A 23 -1.36 -1.52 30.68
N ILE A 24 -1.28 -1.45 29.34
CA ILE A 24 -0.60 -0.35 28.64
C ILE A 24 -1.38 0.97 28.74
N ALA A 25 -2.72 0.91 28.74
CA ALA A 25 -3.57 2.09 28.92
C ALA A 25 -3.39 2.78 30.27
N HIS A 26 -3.05 2.05 31.33
CA HIS A 26 -2.67 2.67 32.61
C HIS A 26 -1.35 3.44 32.53
N LYS A 27 -0.38 3.01 31.69
CA LYS A 27 0.86 3.76 31.45
C LYS A 27 0.57 5.02 30.65
N PHE A 28 -0.26 4.91 29.62
CA PHE A 28 -0.75 6.06 28.88
C PHE A 28 -1.47 7.07 29.78
N ALA A 29 -2.44 6.65 30.60
CA ALA A 29 -3.21 7.53 31.48
C ALA A 29 -2.31 8.30 32.49
N LYS A 30 -1.27 7.65 33.02
CA LYS A 30 -0.27 8.31 33.87
C LYS A 30 0.52 9.37 33.11
N GLY A 31 0.89 9.10 31.86
CA GLY A 31 1.54 10.09 31.00
C GLY A 31 0.62 11.25 30.64
N LEU A 32 -0.63 10.96 30.30
CA LEU A 32 -1.66 11.95 29.98
C LEU A 32 -1.86 12.95 31.12
N ALA A 33 -1.85 12.48 32.37
CA ALA A 33 -1.97 13.32 33.57
C ALA A 33 -0.84 14.36 33.75
N GLU A 34 0.29 14.21 33.03
CA GLU A 34 1.40 15.18 33.00
C GLU A 34 1.34 16.11 31.78
N THR A 35 0.18 16.19 31.12
CA THR A 35 -0.07 17.04 29.94
C THR A 35 -1.34 17.87 30.14
N ASP A 36 -1.69 18.70 29.14
CA ASP A 36 -2.96 19.44 29.12
C ASP A 36 -4.18 18.58 28.74
N GLY A 37 -4.00 17.28 28.47
CA GLY A 37 -5.06 16.35 28.12
C GLY A 37 -5.82 15.81 29.34
N VAL A 38 -7.10 15.53 29.15
CA VAL A 38 -8.03 14.99 30.14
C VAL A 38 -8.47 13.60 29.70
N LEU A 39 -8.34 12.61 30.58
CA LEU A 39 -8.96 11.30 30.36
C LEU A 39 -10.47 11.43 30.55
N TYR A 40 -11.21 11.59 29.45
CA TYR A 40 -12.64 11.85 29.47
C TYR A 40 -13.47 10.57 29.34
N ALA A 41 -13.04 9.64 28.48
CA ALA A 41 -13.80 8.44 28.19
C ALA A 41 -12.95 7.17 28.13
N ALA A 42 -13.57 6.02 28.40
CA ALA A 42 -12.97 4.72 28.15
C ALA A 42 -14.03 3.73 27.66
N ALA A 43 -13.64 2.87 26.72
CA ALA A 43 -14.51 1.86 26.15
C ALA A 43 -13.92 0.46 26.31
N SER A 44 -14.74 -0.46 26.81
CA SER A 44 -14.43 -1.87 27.02
C SER A 44 -15.68 -2.69 26.71
N ARG A 45 -15.51 -3.90 26.15
CA ARG A 45 -16.62 -4.87 26.01
C ARG A 45 -17.29 -5.21 27.35
N ASP A 46 -16.54 -5.03 28.44
CA ASP A 46 -17.04 -5.05 29.81
C ASP A 46 -16.96 -3.62 30.37
N VAL A 47 -18.12 -2.96 30.47
CA VAL A 47 -18.22 -1.56 30.91
C VAL A 47 -17.71 -1.37 32.34
N SER A 48 -17.79 -2.39 33.20
CA SER A 48 -17.29 -2.30 34.58
C SER A 48 -15.78 -2.09 34.62
N ARG A 49 -15.04 -2.69 33.67
CA ARG A 49 -13.60 -2.47 33.52
C ARG A 49 -13.27 -1.08 33.01
N ALA A 50 -14.09 -0.52 32.11
CA ALA A 50 -13.92 0.86 31.65
C ALA A 50 -14.17 1.85 32.79
N GLN A 51 -15.22 1.63 33.59
CA GLN A 51 -15.52 2.46 34.75
C GLN A 51 -14.41 2.39 35.80
N ALA A 52 -13.97 1.18 36.16
CA ALA A 52 -12.89 1.00 37.14
C ALA A 52 -11.57 1.67 36.70
N PHE A 53 -11.26 1.62 35.42
CA PHE A 53 -10.10 2.33 34.86
C PHE A 53 -10.25 3.85 34.99
N LEU A 54 -11.41 4.41 34.66
CA LEU A 54 -11.67 5.85 34.78
C LEU A 54 -11.63 6.33 36.25
N ASP A 55 -12.21 5.56 37.17
CA ASP A 55 -12.26 5.90 38.59
C ASP A 55 -10.85 6.04 39.20
N GLU A 56 -9.86 5.28 38.71
CA GLU A 56 -8.46 5.39 39.13
C GLU A 56 -7.82 6.74 38.75
N TYR A 57 -8.30 7.38 37.68
CA TYR A 57 -7.69 8.56 37.07
C TYR A 57 -8.58 9.81 37.10
N GLY A 58 -9.59 9.84 37.97
CA GLY A 58 -10.40 11.05 38.22
C GLY A 58 -11.84 11.01 37.67
N GLY A 59 -12.29 9.86 37.17
CA GLY A 59 -13.64 9.66 36.63
C GLY A 59 -13.77 10.02 35.15
N GLY A 60 -14.96 9.81 34.58
CA GLY A 60 -15.24 10.05 33.16
C GLY A 60 -16.43 9.22 32.67
N GLN A 61 -16.61 9.14 31.37
CA GLN A 61 -17.70 8.40 30.74
C GLN A 61 -17.24 7.00 30.28
N ALA A 62 -17.80 5.96 30.91
CA ALA A 62 -17.56 4.57 30.52
C ALA A 62 -18.53 4.13 29.41
N TYR A 63 -18.00 3.41 28.43
CA TYR A 63 -18.76 2.85 27.31
C TYR A 63 -18.61 1.32 27.23
N SER A 64 -19.71 0.62 26.98
CA SER A 64 -19.73 -0.84 26.71
C SER A 64 -19.42 -1.21 25.26
N ASP A 65 -19.40 -0.21 24.37
CA ASP A 65 -19.20 -0.36 22.94
C ASP A 65 -18.23 0.72 22.45
N TYR A 66 -17.30 0.32 21.57
CA TYR A 66 -16.26 1.23 21.09
C TYR A 66 -16.84 2.25 20.11
N GLN A 67 -17.81 1.88 19.28
CA GLN A 67 -18.43 2.81 18.34
C GLN A 67 -19.22 3.89 19.08
N ALA A 68 -19.94 3.54 20.15
CA ALA A 68 -20.67 4.49 20.97
C ALA A 68 -19.75 5.58 21.58
N MET A 69 -18.53 5.24 21.97
CA MET A 69 -17.54 6.23 22.41
C MET A 69 -17.03 7.10 21.26
N LEU A 70 -16.81 6.51 20.08
CA LEU A 70 -16.39 7.25 18.88
C LEU A 70 -17.46 8.23 18.39
N ASP A 71 -18.73 7.92 18.62
CA ASP A 71 -19.85 8.79 18.26
C ASP A 71 -20.07 9.94 19.27
N ASP A 72 -19.41 9.92 20.44
CA ASP A 72 -19.48 11.00 21.42
C ASP A 72 -18.76 12.26 20.89
N PRO A 73 -19.47 13.38 20.67
CA PRO A 73 -18.86 14.61 20.17
C PRO A 73 -17.87 15.24 21.15
N GLN A 74 -17.87 14.85 22.44
CA GLN A 74 -16.93 15.36 23.43
C GLN A 74 -15.56 14.69 23.39
N VAL A 75 -15.40 13.57 22.69
CA VAL A 75 -14.09 12.92 22.51
C VAL A 75 -13.36 13.60 21.35
N ASP A 76 -12.16 14.15 21.58
CA ASP A 76 -11.34 14.81 20.55
C ASP A 76 -10.35 13.82 19.91
N ALA A 77 -9.71 13.00 20.75
CA ALA A 77 -8.69 12.05 20.38
C ALA A 77 -8.91 10.70 21.07
N VAL A 78 -8.43 9.63 20.45
CA VAL A 78 -8.46 8.29 21.04
C VAL A 78 -7.06 7.68 21.13
N TYR A 79 -6.82 7.00 22.23
CA TYR A 79 -5.71 6.07 22.40
C TYR A 79 -6.21 4.64 22.25
N ILE A 80 -5.70 3.92 21.24
CA ILE A 80 -6.12 2.55 20.93
C ILE A 80 -5.10 1.58 21.51
N ALA A 81 -5.53 0.79 22.51
CA ALA A 81 -4.72 -0.18 23.25
C ALA A 81 -5.34 -1.59 23.26
N THR A 82 -6.02 -1.94 22.18
CA THR A 82 -6.56 -3.29 21.98
C THR A 82 -5.45 -4.29 21.64
N PRO A 83 -5.73 -5.60 21.55
CA PRO A 83 -4.82 -6.53 20.87
C PRO A 83 -4.55 -6.12 19.42
N HIS A 84 -3.38 -6.50 18.87
CA HIS A 84 -2.88 -6.02 17.58
C HIS A 84 -3.88 -6.17 16.41
N PRO A 85 -4.59 -7.31 16.24
CA PRO A 85 -5.52 -7.50 15.12
C PRO A 85 -6.70 -6.52 15.08
N LEU A 86 -6.97 -5.82 16.18
CA LEU A 86 -8.08 -4.87 16.29
C LEU A 86 -7.66 -3.42 16.03
N HIS A 87 -6.36 -3.12 15.99
CA HIS A 87 -5.86 -1.76 15.82
C HIS A 87 -6.38 -1.11 14.54
N ALA A 88 -6.19 -1.77 13.39
CA ALA A 88 -6.52 -1.21 12.08
C ALA A 88 -8.01 -0.85 11.96
N GLN A 89 -8.89 -1.77 12.37
CA GLN A 89 -10.34 -1.56 12.33
C GLN A 89 -10.76 -0.33 13.14
N TRP A 90 -10.28 -0.22 14.38
CA TRP A 90 -10.69 0.87 15.27
C TRP A 90 -10.00 2.19 14.96
N ALA A 91 -8.77 2.16 14.44
CA ALA A 91 -8.10 3.35 13.92
C ALA A 91 -8.87 3.94 12.73
N ILE A 92 -9.31 3.11 11.78
CA ILE A 92 -10.11 3.56 10.63
C ILE A 92 -11.46 4.12 11.09
N LYS A 93 -12.15 3.42 12.00
CA LYS A 93 -13.45 3.89 12.52
C LYS A 93 -13.31 5.20 13.30
N ALA A 94 -12.27 5.33 14.12
CA ALA A 94 -11.99 6.55 14.87
C ALA A 94 -11.71 7.74 13.93
N ALA A 95 -10.87 7.52 12.91
CA ALA A 95 -10.60 8.55 11.91
C ALA A 95 -11.87 8.98 11.18
N LYS A 96 -12.70 8.03 10.72
CA LYS A 96 -13.99 8.31 10.05
C LYS A 96 -14.99 9.03 10.96
N ALA A 97 -14.90 8.85 12.27
CA ALA A 97 -15.69 9.58 13.27
C ALA A 97 -15.09 10.97 13.62
N GLY A 98 -14.05 11.41 12.90
CA GLY A 98 -13.39 12.70 13.11
C GLY A 98 -12.49 12.76 14.33
N LYS A 99 -12.08 11.62 14.90
CA LYS A 99 -11.23 11.55 16.09
C LYS A 99 -9.76 11.48 15.69
N HIS A 100 -8.91 12.26 16.37
CA HIS A 100 -7.46 12.08 16.27
C HIS A 100 -7.04 10.74 16.87
N VAL A 101 -6.05 10.07 16.28
CA VAL A 101 -5.73 8.68 16.62
C VAL A 101 -4.27 8.54 17.06
N LEU A 102 -4.07 8.14 18.32
CA LEU A 102 -2.82 7.57 18.81
C LEU A 102 -3.01 6.05 18.94
N CYS A 103 -2.35 5.28 18.09
CA CYS A 103 -2.53 3.83 18.03
C CYS A 103 -1.32 3.10 18.61
N GLU A 104 -1.54 2.16 19.53
CA GLU A 104 -0.47 1.30 20.01
C GLU A 104 0.25 0.58 18.89
N LYS A 105 1.54 0.34 19.14
CA LYS A 105 2.43 -0.34 18.21
C LYS A 105 2.34 -1.87 18.38
N PRO A 106 2.54 -2.65 17.32
CA PRO A 106 2.55 -2.19 15.93
C PRO A 106 1.16 -1.66 15.54
N ALA A 107 1.11 -0.60 14.75
CA ALA A 107 -0.17 0.04 14.40
C ALA A 107 -1.13 -0.92 13.68
N THR A 108 -0.61 -1.92 12.98
CA THR A 108 -1.38 -2.92 12.22
C THR A 108 -0.62 -4.26 12.16
N LEU A 109 -1.25 -5.31 11.62
CA LEU A 109 -0.60 -6.60 11.41
C LEU A 109 0.29 -6.65 10.16
N ASN A 110 -0.06 -5.86 9.13
CA ASN A 110 0.68 -5.77 7.88
C ASN A 110 0.54 -4.41 7.21
N TYR A 111 1.29 -4.24 6.13
CA TYR A 111 1.37 -3.01 5.35
C TYR A 111 0.05 -2.63 4.68
N GLY A 112 -0.73 -3.61 4.21
CA GLY A 112 -2.03 -3.36 3.58
C GLY A 112 -3.03 -2.71 4.55
N GLU A 113 -3.06 -3.18 5.79
CA GLU A 113 -3.82 -2.56 6.86
C GLU A 113 -3.28 -1.16 7.20
N ALA A 114 -1.95 -0.99 7.32
CA ALA A 114 -1.34 0.31 7.63
C ALA A 114 -1.69 1.36 6.57
N MET A 115 -1.68 0.96 5.30
CA MET A 115 -2.10 1.77 4.18
C MET A 115 -3.56 2.23 4.34
N ALA A 116 -4.48 1.33 4.69
CA ALA A 116 -5.89 1.68 4.91
C ALA A 116 -6.11 2.61 6.12
N VAL A 117 -5.34 2.43 7.20
CA VAL A 117 -5.39 3.31 8.40
C VAL A 117 -4.94 4.73 8.06
N VAL A 118 -3.77 4.86 7.44
CA VAL A 118 -3.21 6.15 7.02
C VAL A 118 -4.18 6.86 6.09
N ASP A 119 -4.76 6.11 5.16
CA ASP A 119 -5.70 6.62 4.20
C ASP A 119 -6.94 7.22 4.85
N ALA A 120 -7.55 6.49 5.78
CA ALA A 120 -8.70 6.94 6.54
C ALA A 120 -8.39 8.21 7.36
N ALA A 121 -7.21 8.29 7.98
CA ALA A 121 -6.77 9.46 8.73
C ALA A 121 -6.62 10.69 7.82
N GLN A 122 -5.93 10.53 6.68
CA GLN A 122 -5.74 11.60 5.70
C GLN A 122 -7.07 12.08 5.10
N MET A 123 -7.96 11.15 4.73
CA MET A 123 -9.28 11.47 4.17
C MET A 123 -10.18 12.19 5.17
N SER A 124 -10.04 11.89 6.46
CA SER A 124 -10.83 12.53 7.52
C SER A 124 -10.19 13.80 8.06
N GLY A 125 -8.99 14.16 7.58
CA GLY A 125 -8.26 15.35 8.04
C GLY A 125 -7.81 15.28 9.49
N VAL A 126 -7.64 14.07 10.05
CA VAL A 126 -7.26 13.88 11.46
C VAL A 126 -5.79 13.50 11.59
N ALA A 127 -5.14 13.96 12.67
CA ALA A 127 -3.86 13.46 13.10
C ALA A 127 -3.90 11.95 13.40
N PHE A 128 -2.86 11.24 12.93
CA PHE A 128 -2.57 9.86 13.25
C PHE A 128 -1.11 9.75 13.70
N LEU A 129 -0.86 9.02 14.78
CA LEU A 129 0.48 8.69 15.28
C LEU A 129 0.50 7.22 15.74
N GLU A 130 1.49 6.45 15.27
CA GLU A 130 1.83 5.16 15.85
C GLU A 130 2.64 5.40 17.14
N ALA A 131 2.19 4.80 18.25
CA ALA A 131 2.62 5.09 19.62
C ALA A 131 3.97 4.45 19.96
N PHE A 132 5.02 4.85 19.26
CA PHE A 132 6.40 4.59 19.66
C PHE A 132 6.87 5.68 20.64
N MET A 133 6.44 5.57 21.89
CA MET A 133 6.76 6.53 22.96
C MET A 133 8.25 6.95 23.01
N TYR A 134 9.18 6.00 22.85
CA TYR A 134 10.62 6.26 22.89
C TYR A 134 11.10 7.15 21.73
N ARG A 135 10.42 7.12 20.57
CA ARG A 135 10.72 7.96 19.40
C ARG A 135 10.39 9.43 19.65
N CYS A 136 9.50 9.71 20.62
CA CYS A 136 9.15 11.07 21.03
C CYS A 136 10.03 11.58 22.19
N HIS A 137 10.84 10.70 22.80
CA HIS A 137 11.62 11.02 23.99
C HIS A 137 12.94 11.77 23.66
N PRO A 138 13.39 12.71 24.52
CA PRO A 138 14.64 13.46 24.33
C PRO A 138 15.90 12.60 24.16
N SER A 139 15.98 11.42 24.79
CA SER A 139 17.11 10.49 24.64
C SER A 139 17.31 10.04 23.19
N THR A 140 16.22 9.66 22.52
CA THR A 140 16.27 9.29 21.09
C THR A 140 16.63 10.47 20.22
N ALA A 141 16.09 11.66 20.52
CA ALA A 141 16.47 12.89 19.82
C ALA A 141 17.98 13.19 19.98
N LYS A 142 18.56 12.90 21.16
CA LYS A 142 19.98 13.11 21.39
C LYS A 142 20.85 12.14 20.59
N VAL A 143 20.49 10.86 20.52
CA VAL A 143 21.21 9.89 19.69
C VAL A 143 21.11 10.26 18.21
N TYR A 144 19.93 10.66 17.75
CA TYR A 144 19.73 11.16 16.39
C TYR A 144 20.64 12.35 16.10
N GLU A 145 20.69 13.35 17.00
CA GLU A 145 21.55 14.52 16.87
C GLU A 145 23.04 14.14 16.76
N LEU A 146 23.53 13.23 17.61
CA LEU A 146 24.92 12.78 17.59
C LEU A 146 25.29 12.08 16.27
N VAL A 147 24.38 11.27 15.72
CA VAL A 147 24.56 10.64 14.42
C VAL A 147 24.56 11.68 13.31
N ALA A 148 23.54 12.56 13.28
CA ALA A 148 23.37 13.58 12.27
C ALA A 148 24.51 14.62 12.26
N SER A 149 25.09 14.93 13.42
CA SER A 149 26.22 15.84 13.54
C SER A 149 27.57 15.19 13.17
N GLY A 150 27.59 13.91 12.84
CA GLY A 150 28.81 13.17 12.52
C GLY A 150 29.72 12.90 13.73
N ALA A 151 29.18 12.83 14.95
CA ALA A 151 29.98 12.68 16.18
C ALA A 151 30.85 11.41 16.20
N ILE A 152 30.50 10.41 15.40
CA ILE A 152 31.22 9.14 15.21
C ILE A 152 31.72 8.92 13.77
N GLY A 153 31.80 9.98 12.95
CA GLY A 153 32.17 9.88 11.54
C GLY A 153 31.07 9.25 10.68
N GLN A 154 31.46 8.56 9.60
CA GLN A 154 30.52 7.87 8.72
C GLN A 154 29.98 6.63 9.43
N VAL A 155 28.65 6.52 9.55
CA VAL A 155 28.00 5.34 10.11
C VAL A 155 28.21 4.14 9.20
N GLN A 156 28.56 3.00 9.78
CA GLN A 156 28.79 1.75 9.05
C GLN A 156 27.80 0.66 9.48
N ARG A 157 27.48 0.60 10.78
CA ARG A 157 26.63 -0.45 11.35
C ARG A 157 25.77 0.07 12.47
N ILE A 158 24.52 -0.37 12.53
CA ILE A 158 23.57 -0.10 13.61
C ILE A 158 23.09 -1.46 14.14
N ARG A 159 23.31 -1.76 15.42
CA ARG A 159 22.79 -2.96 16.09
C ARG A 159 21.70 -2.53 17.06
N ALA A 160 20.54 -3.19 17.02
CA ALA A 160 19.46 -2.96 17.96
C ALA A 160 18.79 -4.27 18.36
N SER A 161 18.46 -4.43 19.63
CA SER A 161 17.81 -5.62 20.16
C SER A 161 16.70 -5.28 21.14
N PHE A 162 15.60 -6.01 21.04
CA PHE A 162 14.57 -6.04 22.08
C PHE A 162 14.11 -7.47 22.31
N ALA A 163 14.45 -8.04 23.45
CA ALA A 163 13.96 -9.35 23.84
C ALA A 163 13.64 -9.46 25.32
N PHE A 164 12.75 -10.40 25.63
CA PHE A 164 12.42 -10.86 26.97
C PHE A 164 11.94 -12.31 26.90
N ASP A 165 11.85 -12.94 28.07
CA ASP A 165 11.25 -14.27 28.20
C ASP A 165 9.89 -14.17 28.89
N SER A 166 8.82 -14.46 28.15
CA SER A 166 7.46 -14.54 28.67
C SER A 166 7.10 -15.90 29.27
N GLY A 167 8.01 -16.88 29.24
CA GLY A 167 7.72 -18.27 29.60
C GLY A 167 6.89 -18.97 28.52
N GLU A 168 6.11 -19.97 28.92
CA GLU A 168 5.18 -20.70 28.03
C GLU A 168 3.74 -20.27 28.35
N ASP A 169 3.22 -19.31 27.58
CA ASP A 169 1.84 -18.84 27.66
C ASP A 169 1.27 -18.76 26.24
N PHE A 170 0.94 -19.92 25.67
CA PHE A 170 0.55 -20.07 24.26
C PHE A 170 -0.75 -19.33 23.89
N GLU A 171 -1.62 -19.11 24.87
CA GLU A 171 -2.86 -18.32 24.72
C GLU A 171 -2.66 -16.84 25.06
N GLY A 172 -1.48 -16.50 25.60
CA GLY A 172 -1.10 -15.14 25.96
C GLY A 172 -0.86 -14.25 24.73
N ARG A 173 -1.02 -12.93 24.93
CA ARG A 173 -0.89 -11.92 23.85
C ARG A 173 0.43 -11.97 23.08
N HIS A 174 1.48 -12.51 23.70
CA HIS A 174 2.83 -12.57 23.14
C HIS A 174 3.04 -13.78 22.23
N GLN A 175 2.24 -14.83 22.37
CA GLN A 175 2.46 -16.11 21.69
C GLN A 175 1.24 -16.56 20.88
N ALA A 176 0.03 -16.10 21.21
CA ALA A 176 -1.17 -16.44 20.46
C ALA A 176 -1.19 -15.79 19.07
N ASN A 177 -1.22 -16.61 18.02
CA ASN A 177 -1.33 -16.16 16.62
C ASN A 177 -2.57 -15.27 16.39
N SER A 178 -3.71 -15.68 16.97
CA SER A 178 -4.99 -14.96 16.88
C SER A 178 -4.97 -13.57 17.54
N LEU A 179 -3.96 -13.26 18.35
CA LEU A 179 -3.76 -11.96 19.00
C LEU A 179 -2.60 -11.16 18.37
N GLY A 180 -2.04 -11.63 17.25
CA GLY A 180 -0.89 -10.99 16.60
C GLY A 180 0.40 -11.12 17.41
N GLY A 181 0.57 -12.24 18.13
CA GLY A 181 1.77 -12.53 18.90
C GLY A 181 3.02 -12.74 18.04
N GLY A 182 4.14 -13.02 18.70
CA GLY A 182 5.44 -13.21 18.06
C GLY A 182 6.38 -12.01 18.24
N GLY A 183 7.68 -12.29 18.14
CA GLY A 183 8.75 -11.33 18.38
C GLY A 183 8.81 -10.22 17.34
N ILE A 184 8.65 -10.52 16.05
CA ILE A 184 8.84 -9.55 14.96
C ILE A 184 7.87 -8.37 15.11
N LEU A 185 6.57 -8.64 15.31
CA LEU A 185 5.57 -7.59 15.47
C LEU A 185 5.56 -6.95 16.86
N ASP A 186 5.62 -7.72 17.95
CA ASP A 186 5.45 -7.17 19.31
C ASP A 186 6.61 -6.26 19.73
N VAL A 187 7.86 -6.72 19.51
CA VAL A 187 9.06 -5.99 19.94
C VAL A 187 10.13 -5.80 18.86
N GLY A 188 10.14 -6.57 17.79
CA GLY A 188 11.05 -6.40 16.65
C GLY A 188 10.80 -5.09 15.89
N CYS A 189 9.59 -4.56 15.97
CA CYS A 189 9.21 -3.25 15.45
C CYS A 189 9.99 -2.08 16.09
N TYR A 190 10.58 -2.25 17.29
CA TYR A 190 11.44 -1.26 17.93
C TYR A 190 12.85 -1.22 17.30
N PRO A 191 13.65 -2.31 17.28
CA PRO A 191 14.92 -2.35 16.57
C PRO A 191 14.83 -1.91 15.11
N VAL A 192 13.82 -2.36 14.38
CA VAL A 192 13.65 -2.01 12.96
C VAL A 192 13.45 -0.51 12.82
N SER A 193 12.53 0.09 13.58
CA SER A 193 12.28 1.52 13.47
C SER A 193 13.47 2.37 13.96
N MET A 194 14.25 1.90 14.95
CA MET A 194 15.49 2.57 15.36
C MET A 194 16.58 2.51 14.28
N CYS A 195 16.78 1.35 13.64
CA CYS A 195 17.73 1.22 12.54
C CYS A 195 17.39 2.16 11.37
N ARG A 196 16.11 2.23 10.99
CA ARG A 196 15.59 3.12 9.95
C ARG A 196 15.82 4.61 10.30
N LEU A 197 15.51 4.99 11.54
CA LEU A 197 15.71 6.36 12.05
C LEU A 197 17.19 6.77 11.95
N LEU A 198 18.10 5.95 12.47
CA LEU A 198 19.52 6.31 12.56
C LEU A 198 20.25 6.21 11.21
N ALA A 199 19.84 5.29 10.33
CA ALA A 199 20.29 5.28 8.93
C ALA A 199 19.87 6.57 8.21
N GLY A 200 18.64 7.04 8.46
CA GLY A 200 18.15 8.34 7.99
C GLY A 200 18.98 9.51 8.52
N ALA A 201 19.21 9.55 9.84
CA ALA A 201 19.99 10.59 10.50
C ALA A 201 21.38 10.75 9.86
N ALA A 202 22.04 9.63 9.54
CA ALA A 202 23.35 9.61 8.87
C ALA A 202 23.34 10.23 7.46
N HIS A 203 22.17 10.34 6.83
CA HIS A 203 21.95 10.90 5.49
C HIS A 203 21.17 12.23 5.51
N GLY A 204 20.98 12.85 6.68
CA GLY A 204 20.18 14.09 6.80
C GLY A 204 18.70 13.89 6.46
N LYS A 205 18.20 12.66 6.49
CA LYS A 205 16.79 12.29 6.26
C LYS A 205 16.14 11.90 7.60
N ARG A 206 14.82 11.99 7.70
CA ARG A 206 14.10 11.56 8.93
C ARG A 206 14.20 10.06 9.18
N PHE A 207 14.25 9.26 8.12
CA PHE A 207 14.45 7.81 8.14
C PHE A 207 14.97 7.35 6.77
N LEU A 208 15.42 6.10 6.68
CA LEU A 208 15.64 5.40 5.41
C LEU A 208 14.92 4.05 5.43
N ASP A 209 14.35 3.66 4.28
CA ASP A 209 13.91 2.29 4.05
C ASP A 209 15.11 1.42 3.63
N PRO A 210 15.16 0.14 4.03
CA PRO A 210 16.21 -0.76 3.57
C PRO A 210 16.05 -1.06 2.07
N ILE A 211 17.18 -1.09 1.35
CA ILE A 211 17.24 -1.52 -0.06
C ILE A 211 17.34 -3.04 -0.20
N GLN A 212 17.72 -3.73 0.88
CA GLN A 212 17.76 -5.19 0.95
C GLN A 212 17.56 -5.63 2.41
N LEU A 213 16.86 -6.74 2.61
CA LEU A 213 16.68 -7.38 3.90
C LEU A 213 16.91 -8.89 3.79
N LYS A 214 17.55 -9.48 4.80
CA LYS A 214 17.61 -10.92 5.03
C LYS A 214 17.33 -11.24 6.50
N GLY A 215 16.54 -12.27 6.75
CA GLY A 215 16.10 -12.61 8.10
C GLY A 215 16.00 -14.11 8.33
N MET A 216 16.17 -14.52 9.59
CA MET A 216 16.01 -15.89 10.05
C MET A 216 15.46 -15.88 11.48
N GLY A 217 14.78 -16.94 11.89
CA GLY A 217 14.27 -17.05 13.26
C GLY A 217 13.63 -18.40 13.53
N HIS A 218 13.10 -18.56 14.73
CA HIS A 218 12.38 -19.76 15.16
C HIS A 218 10.86 -19.51 15.12
N LEU A 219 10.18 -20.18 14.18
CA LEU A 219 8.73 -20.32 14.18
C LEU A 219 8.35 -21.52 15.04
N ASP A 220 7.62 -21.26 16.12
CA ASP A 220 7.15 -22.32 17.00
C ASP A 220 5.98 -23.06 16.35
N ALA A 221 6.10 -24.38 16.23
CA ALA A 221 5.12 -25.20 15.51
C ALA A 221 3.77 -25.32 16.23
N THR A 222 3.71 -25.03 17.53
CA THR A 222 2.49 -25.12 18.35
C THR A 222 1.65 -23.86 18.21
N THR A 223 2.31 -22.71 18.37
CA THR A 223 1.67 -21.38 18.37
C THR A 223 1.60 -20.77 16.98
N GLY A 224 2.46 -21.20 16.06
CA GLY A 224 2.52 -20.66 14.70
C GLY A 224 3.03 -19.22 14.63
N VAL A 225 3.77 -18.74 15.64
CA VAL A 225 4.39 -17.40 15.66
C VAL A 225 5.91 -17.49 15.82
N ASP A 226 6.61 -16.40 15.52
CA ASP A 226 8.05 -16.30 15.74
C ASP A 226 8.38 -16.04 17.22
N THR A 227 9.28 -16.81 17.80
CA THR A 227 9.64 -16.69 19.23
C THR A 227 10.92 -15.91 19.47
N TRP A 228 11.88 -16.03 18.54
CA TRP A 228 13.04 -15.15 18.38
C TRP A 228 13.45 -15.10 16.92
N ALA A 229 13.98 -13.96 16.49
CA ALA A 229 14.38 -13.73 15.11
C ALA A 229 15.48 -12.68 15.01
N SER A 230 16.26 -12.75 13.93
CA SER A 230 17.25 -11.75 13.52
C SER A 230 16.99 -11.29 12.09
N ALA A 231 17.27 -10.02 11.81
CA ALA A 231 17.33 -9.46 10.46
C ALA A 231 18.58 -8.62 10.25
N ILE A 232 19.11 -8.66 9.02
CA ILE A 232 20.14 -7.78 8.50
C ILE A 232 19.52 -6.96 7.38
N MET A 233 19.68 -5.65 7.46
CA MET A 233 19.13 -4.65 6.56
C MET A 233 20.26 -3.85 5.93
N LYS A 234 20.30 -3.77 4.60
CA LYS A 234 21.19 -2.86 3.89
C LYS A 234 20.43 -1.58 3.59
N PHE A 235 21.02 -0.43 3.93
CA PHE A 235 20.51 0.89 3.57
C PHE A 235 21.40 1.55 2.50
N GLU A 236 20.93 2.69 1.98
CA GLU A 236 21.76 3.60 1.19
C GLU A 236 23.05 3.97 1.96
N GLY A 237 24.14 4.25 1.24
CA GLY A 237 25.45 4.55 1.85
C GLY A 237 26.15 3.35 2.48
N ASP A 238 25.76 2.13 2.10
CA ASP A 238 26.32 0.85 2.59
C ASP A 238 26.21 0.64 4.11
N ILE A 239 25.30 1.34 4.78
CA ILE A 239 25.01 1.13 6.21
C ILE A 239 24.31 -0.23 6.39
N ILE A 240 24.79 -1.02 7.36
CA ILE A 240 24.18 -2.29 7.76
C ILE A 240 23.43 -2.14 9.09
N GLY A 241 22.11 -2.34 9.07
CA GLY A 241 21.30 -2.46 10.28
C GLY A 241 21.11 -3.91 10.69
N GLU A 242 21.16 -4.19 11.99
CA GLU A 242 20.90 -5.49 12.58
C GLU A 242 19.82 -5.36 13.64
N ALA A 243 18.74 -6.13 13.47
CA ALA A 243 17.63 -6.19 14.41
C ALA A 243 17.57 -7.59 15.01
N PHE A 244 17.51 -7.69 16.33
CA PHE A 244 17.20 -8.92 17.05
C PHE A 244 15.94 -8.75 17.88
N THR A 245 15.09 -9.77 17.89
CA THR A 245 13.87 -9.81 18.69
C THR A 245 13.66 -11.16 19.36
N GLY A 246 13.01 -11.18 20.52
CA GLY A 246 12.58 -12.41 21.17
C GLY A 246 11.52 -12.21 22.26
N VAL A 247 10.53 -13.09 22.30
CA VAL A 247 9.48 -13.15 23.34
C VAL A 247 9.62 -14.39 24.24
N ARG A 248 10.50 -15.32 23.86
CA ARG A 248 10.92 -16.50 24.64
C ARG A 248 12.44 -16.59 24.70
N ALA A 249 13.12 -15.45 24.64
CA ALA A 249 14.58 -15.37 24.67
C ALA A 249 15.02 -14.12 25.43
N GLY A 250 15.91 -14.29 26.42
CA GLY A 250 16.56 -13.17 27.07
C GLY A 250 17.71 -12.63 26.22
N ALA A 251 17.79 -11.31 26.05
CA ALA A 251 18.94 -10.63 25.48
C ALA A 251 19.12 -9.25 26.13
N GLU A 252 20.28 -8.63 25.91
CA GLU A 252 20.48 -7.22 26.21
C GLU A 252 19.55 -6.38 25.35
N ASN A 253 18.89 -5.40 25.95
CA ASN A 253 18.06 -4.42 25.26
C ASN A 253 18.88 -3.15 25.07
N ASP A 254 19.54 -3.04 23.92
CA ASP A 254 20.43 -1.92 23.60
C ASP A 254 20.35 -1.50 22.13
N VAL A 255 20.92 -0.32 21.88
CA VAL A 255 21.22 0.16 20.53
C VAL A 255 22.68 0.58 20.49
N THR A 256 23.45 0.04 19.56
CA THR A 256 24.85 0.41 19.32
C THR A 256 25.05 0.88 17.88
N VAL A 257 25.62 2.07 17.71
CA VAL A 257 25.93 2.66 16.40
C VAL A 257 27.44 2.72 16.23
N TYR A 258 27.95 2.07 15.18
CA TYR A 258 29.36 2.06 14.84
C TYR A 258 29.62 2.99 13.66
N GLY A 259 30.60 3.87 13.80
CA GLY A 259 31.08 4.73 12.72
C GLY A 259 32.59 4.77 12.65
N THR A 260 33.12 5.33 11.57
CA THR A 260 34.57 5.38 11.29
C THR A 260 35.39 6.11 12.37
N GLY A 261 34.75 7.01 13.12
CA GLY A 261 35.36 7.82 14.17
C GLY A 261 34.99 7.43 15.60
N GLY A 262 34.11 6.45 15.82
CA GLY A 262 33.62 6.14 17.16
C GLY A 262 32.43 5.20 17.26
N THR A 263 31.83 5.15 18.44
CA THR A 263 30.68 4.30 18.76
C THR A 263 29.73 5.02 19.72
N ILE A 264 28.42 4.95 19.46
CA ILE A 264 27.37 5.37 20.40
C ILE A 264 26.71 4.12 20.95
N ILE A 265 26.54 4.04 22.27
CA ILE A 265 25.80 2.97 22.95
C ILE A 265 24.66 3.64 23.72
N LEU A 266 23.42 3.27 23.41
CA LEU A 266 22.24 3.64 24.16
C LEU A 266 21.76 2.41 24.93
N ARG A 267 21.83 2.48 26.25
CA ARG A 267 21.31 1.44 27.15
C ARG A 267 19.85 1.71 27.46
N ASP A 268 19.10 0.63 27.61
CA ASP A 268 17.66 0.68 27.90
C ASP A 268 16.87 1.64 26.96
N PRO A 269 17.05 1.52 25.63
CA PRO A 269 16.50 2.46 24.64
C PRO A 269 14.96 2.51 24.67
N TRP A 270 14.32 1.38 24.97
CA TRP A 270 12.86 1.23 24.84
C TRP A 270 12.09 1.80 26.04
N PHE A 271 12.72 1.84 27.21
CA PHE A 271 12.19 2.47 28.42
C PHE A 271 12.86 3.80 28.75
N CYS A 272 13.81 4.23 27.92
CA CYS A 272 14.48 5.53 27.97
C CYS A 272 15.23 5.78 29.28
N GLY A 273 16.01 4.80 29.73
CA GLY A 273 16.83 4.88 30.96
C GLY A 273 17.90 5.99 30.99
N GLY A 274 18.13 6.68 29.86
CA GLY A 274 18.82 7.98 29.82
C GLY A 274 20.33 7.95 29.67
N GLU A 275 20.99 6.79 29.76
CA GLU A 275 22.45 6.68 29.64
C GLU A 275 22.88 6.46 28.18
N ILE A 276 23.52 7.48 27.59
CA ILE A 276 24.16 7.40 26.27
C ILE A 276 25.68 7.43 26.46
N ILE A 277 26.37 6.39 26.03
CA ILE A 277 27.84 6.31 26.09
C ILE A 277 28.41 6.57 24.69
N LEU A 278 29.27 7.57 24.59
CA LEU A 278 29.89 8.00 23.35
C LEU A 278 31.41 7.78 23.41
N HIS A 279 31.86 6.84 22.60
CA HIS A 279 33.28 6.58 22.35
C HIS A 279 33.70 7.32 21.09
N ARG A 280 34.75 8.15 21.18
CA ARG A 280 35.39 8.77 20.01
C ARG A 280 36.84 8.35 19.94
N LYS A 281 37.35 8.11 18.74
CA LYS A 281 38.75 7.70 18.53
C LYS A 281 39.72 8.69 19.17
N GLY A 282 40.58 8.19 20.05
CA GLY A 282 41.59 9.00 20.75
C GLY A 282 41.06 9.89 21.87
N LYS A 283 39.82 9.67 22.33
CA LYS A 283 39.22 10.35 23.49
C LYS A 283 38.72 9.32 24.49
N ASP A 284 38.67 9.71 25.75
CA ASP A 284 38.01 8.92 26.78
C ASP A 284 36.49 8.82 26.52
N PRO A 285 35.82 7.74 26.95
CA PRO A 285 34.37 7.61 26.82
C PRO A 285 33.63 8.74 27.52
N GLU A 286 32.65 9.33 26.84
CA GLU A 286 31.77 10.36 27.39
C GLU A 286 30.41 9.73 27.72
N THR A 287 29.91 9.94 28.93
CA THR A 287 28.53 9.56 29.29
C THR A 287 27.66 10.80 29.25
N ILE A 288 26.62 10.76 28.41
CA ILE A 288 25.65 11.82 28.23
C ILE A 288 24.36 11.37 28.92
N ASP A 289 23.95 12.12 29.94
CA ASP A 289 22.65 11.94 30.59
C ASP A 289 21.56 12.64 29.77
N ALA A 290 20.66 11.84 29.21
CA ALA A 290 19.47 12.28 28.50
C ALA A 290 18.18 11.75 29.16
N SER A 291 18.24 11.50 30.47
CA SER A 291 17.06 11.13 31.28
C SER A 291 16.05 12.28 31.36
N SER A 292 14.80 11.92 31.61
CA SER A 292 13.72 12.88 31.87
C SER A 292 12.99 12.48 33.14
N SER A 293 12.58 13.47 33.94
CA SER A 293 11.69 13.26 35.09
C SER A 293 10.23 13.11 34.67
N ARG A 294 9.88 13.42 33.42
CA ARG A 294 8.53 13.29 32.88
C ARG A 294 8.22 11.85 32.52
N HIS A 295 6.95 11.46 32.62
CA HIS A 295 6.50 10.15 32.21
C HIS A 295 6.63 9.95 30.69
N LEU A 296 7.17 8.80 30.29
CA LEU A 296 7.52 8.48 28.89
C LEU A 296 6.35 8.68 27.90
N TYR A 297 5.13 8.38 28.32
CA TYR A 297 3.93 8.47 27.47
C TYR A 297 3.40 9.90 27.31
N ALA A 298 3.86 10.86 28.13
CA ALA A 298 3.47 12.26 27.96
C ALA A 298 3.98 12.83 26.62
N PHE A 299 5.15 12.38 26.16
CA PHE A 299 5.78 12.87 24.93
C PHE A 299 5.00 12.48 23.66
N GLU A 300 4.39 11.30 23.60
CA GLU A 300 3.59 10.88 22.44
C GLU A 300 2.21 11.52 22.40
N VAL A 301 1.61 11.82 23.56
CA VAL A 301 0.41 12.66 23.67
C VAL A 301 0.68 14.03 23.05
N GLU A 302 1.75 14.70 23.49
CA GLU A 302 2.15 16.01 22.97
C GLU A 302 2.50 15.95 21.48
N ALA A 303 3.12 14.87 21.02
CA ALA A 303 3.43 14.68 19.61
C ALA A 303 2.16 14.62 18.76
N LEU A 304 1.12 13.87 19.18
CA LEU A 304 -0.16 13.86 18.47
C LEU A 304 -0.81 15.25 18.46
N VAL A 305 -0.81 15.95 19.60
CA VAL A 305 -1.35 17.33 19.69
C VAL A 305 -0.64 18.27 18.73
N GLN A 306 0.70 18.15 18.60
CA GLN A 306 1.47 18.95 17.65
C GLN A 306 1.17 18.58 16.20
N ILE A 307 0.98 17.29 15.89
CA ILE A 307 0.56 16.84 14.55
C ILE A 307 -0.81 17.42 14.19
N ALA A 308 -1.77 17.40 15.11
CA ALA A 308 -3.09 17.96 14.87
C ALA A 308 -3.05 19.49 14.65
N ALA A 309 -2.20 20.18 15.41
CA ALA A 309 -2.08 21.64 15.31
C ALA A 309 -1.28 22.11 14.08
N LYS A 310 -0.25 21.37 13.66
CA LYS A 310 0.74 21.80 12.64
C LYS A 310 0.76 20.95 11.37
N GLY A 311 0.12 19.78 11.38
CA GLY A 311 0.15 18.81 10.29
C GLY A 311 1.47 18.01 10.19
N GLU A 312 2.41 18.19 11.12
CA GLU A 312 3.75 17.59 11.05
C GLU A 312 4.16 16.91 12.35
N ALA A 313 4.79 15.73 12.24
CA ALA A 313 5.32 15.00 13.39
C ALA A 313 6.58 15.67 13.95
N PRO A 314 6.64 15.95 15.27
CA PRO A 314 7.80 16.64 15.86
C PRO A 314 9.01 15.71 16.02
N GLY A 315 10.21 16.28 15.86
CA GLY A 315 11.48 15.59 16.16
C GLY A 315 11.60 14.22 15.50
N CYS A 316 11.88 13.20 16.32
CA CYS A 316 12.06 11.81 15.88
C CYS A 316 10.77 10.97 15.88
N ALA A 317 9.62 11.58 16.23
CA ALA A 317 8.32 10.90 16.23
C ALA A 317 8.01 10.30 14.85
N MET A 318 7.28 9.18 14.86
CA MET A 318 6.88 8.48 13.65
C MET A 318 6.07 9.40 12.74
N THR A 319 6.49 9.50 11.49
CA THR A 319 5.64 10.07 10.44
C THR A 319 4.77 8.96 9.85
N ILE A 320 3.68 9.32 9.17
CA ILE A 320 2.90 8.38 8.36
C ILE A 320 3.80 7.55 7.42
N ALA A 321 4.75 8.21 6.75
CA ALA A 321 5.66 7.54 5.82
C ALA A 321 6.60 6.56 6.54
N ASP A 322 7.04 6.89 7.75
CA ASP A 322 7.88 5.99 8.54
C ASP A 322 7.09 4.79 9.08
N THR A 323 5.84 4.97 9.53
CA THR A 323 4.95 3.85 9.90
C THR A 323 4.73 2.90 8.73
N LEU A 324 4.42 3.41 7.53
CA LEU A 324 4.25 2.60 6.33
C LEU A 324 5.54 1.84 5.97
N GLY A 325 6.68 2.53 5.99
CA GLY A 325 7.95 1.89 5.70
C GLY A 325 8.31 0.83 6.76
N ASN A 326 8.11 1.13 8.05
CA ASN A 326 8.43 0.22 9.14
C ASN A 326 7.61 -1.06 9.01
N MET A 327 6.31 -0.94 8.76
CA MET A 327 5.44 -2.07 8.51
C MET A 327 5.85 -2.88 7.27
N ARG A 328 6.24 -2.21 6.17
CA ARG A 328 6.79 -2.89 4.99
C ARG A 328 8.06 -3.67 5.30
N THR A 329 8.95 -3.12 6.12
CA THR A 329 10.17 -3.80 6.56
C THR A 329 9.86 -5.02 7.44
N LEU A 330 8.85 -4.92 8.32
CA LEU A 330 8.40 -6.04 9.13
C LEU A 330 7.78 -7.15 8.27
N ASP A 331 6.96 -6.82 7.28
CA ASP A 331 6.41 -7.79 6.33
C ASP A 331 7.51 -8.51 5.54
N GLN A 332 8.53 -7.78 5.08
CA GLN A 332 9.71 -8.38 4.43
C GLN A 332 10.45 -9.34 5.35
N TRP A 333 10.61 -8.99 6.63
CA TRP A 333 11.25 -9.87 7.61
C TRP A 333 10.43 -11.15 7.84
N ARG A 334 9.12 -11.03 8.06
CA ARG A 334 8.24 -12.20 8.21
C ARG A 334 8.26 -13.09 6.97
N ALA A 335 8.31 -12.50 5.77
CA ALA A 335 8.37 -13.24 4.51
C ALA A 335 9.65 -14.09 4.36
N GLU A 336 10.82 -13.64 4.85
CA GLU A 336 12.05 -14.45 4.84
C GLU A 336 11.94 -15.72 5.72
N LEU A 337 11.03 -15.74 6.69
CA LEU A 337 10.71 -16.91 7.53
C LEU A 337 9.55 -17.74 6.96
N GLY A 338 8.86 -17.27 5.91
CA GLY A 338 7.61 -17.87 5.45
C GLY A 338 6.46 -17.72 6.48
N PHE A 339 6.52 -16.69 7.32
CA PHE A 339 5.56 -16.45 8.40
C PHE A 339 4.38 -15.59 7.94
N LEU A 340 3.16 -16.10 8.15
CA LEU A 340 1.90 -15.38 8.01
C LEU A 340 1.02 -15.68 9.23
N TYR A 341 0.25 -14.69 9.70
CA TYR A 341 -0.82 -14.95 10.67
C TYR A 341 -1.95 -15.74 10.01
N ASP A 342 -2.71 -16.50 10.81
CA ASP A 342 -3.89 -17.21 10.32
C ASP A 342 -4.95 -16.25 9.77
N SER A 343 -5.08 -15.07 10.37
CA SER A 343 -5.97 -14.00 9.90
C SER A 343 -5.55 -13.39 8.55
N GLU A 344 -4.30 -13.57 8.14
CA GLU A 344 -3.77 -13.07 6.86
C GLU A 344 -3.96 -14.07 5.71
N LYS A 345 -4.34 -15.32 6.02
CA LYS A 345 -4.59 -16.34 5.01
C LYS A 345 -5.89 -16.02 4.25
N PRO A 346 -5.89 -16.02 2.90
CA PRO A 346 -7.09 -15.75 2.12
C PRO A 346 -8.12 -16.88 2.34
N THR A 347 -9.13 -16.61 3.16
CA THR A 347 -10.25 -17.52 3.44
C THR A 347 -11.56 -16.89 2.99
N PRO A 348 -12.64 -17.65 2.78
CA PRO A 348 -13.96 -17.09 2.44
C PRO A 348 -14.49 -16.04 3.44
N SER A 349 -13.98 -16.03 4.68
CA SER A 349 -14.35 -15.08 5.73
C SER A 349 -13.32 -13.96 5.93
N PHE A 350 -12.35 -13.79 5.03
CA PHE A 350 -11.34 -12.74 5.11
C PHE A 350 -12.02 -11.36 5.14
N PRO A 351 -11.87 -10.53 6.19
CA PRO A 351 -12.66 -9.31 6.34
C PRO A 351 -12.12 -8.14 5.50
N CYS A 352 -12.95 -7.10 5.31
CA CYS A 352 -12.45 -5.76 4.97
C CYS A 352 -11.71 -5.19 6.18
N VAL A 353 -10.67 -4.37 5.96
CA VAL A 353 -9.86 -3.81 7.07
C VAL A 353 -10.70 -2.99 8.06
N HIS A 354 -11.69 -2.25 7.56
CA HIS A 354 -12.61 -1.47 8.40
C HIS A 354 -13.69 -2.33 9.11
N GLY A 355 -13.73 -3.64 8.85
CA GLY A 355 -14.61 -4.63 9.47
C GLY A 355 -16.10 -4.50 9.13
N GLY A 356 -16.46 -3.76 8.08
CA GLY A 356 -17.83 -3.62 7.60
C GLY A 356 -18.05 -4.40 6.30
N GLY A 357 -19.31 -4.49 5.85
CA GLY A 357 -19.63 -5.05 4.53
C GLY A 357 -19.18 -4.14 3.38
N LEU A 358 -18.77 -4.77 2.29
CA LEU A 358 -18.36 -4.09 1.06
C LEU A 358 -19.59 -3.70 0.23
N ALA A 359 -19.71 -2.42 -0.10
CA ALA A 359 -20.79 -1.89 -0.94
C ALA A 359 -20.31 -0.63 -1.67
N PRO A 360 -20.82 -0.34 -2.88
CA PRO A 360 -20.55 0.94 -3.52
C PRO A 360 -21.05 2.13 -2.66
N ARG A 361 -20.20 3.13 -2.48
CA ARG A 361 -20.33 4.36 -1.67
C ARG A 361 -19.69 5.54 -2.39
N GLY A 362 -20.43 6.64 -2.57
CA GLY A 362 -19.87 7.90 -3.09
C GLY A 362 -19.92 8.04 -4.61
N GLN A 363 -19.00 8.84 -5.18
CA GLN A 363 -18.95 9.18 -6.60
C GLN A 363 -18.76 7.94 -7.45
N GLN A 364 -19.59 7.78 -8.48
CA GLN A 364 -19.54 6.60 -9.34
C GLN A 364 -18.52 6.78 -10.47
N ILE A 365 -17.60 5.82 -10.58
CA ILE A 365 -16.78 5.66 -11.77
C ILE A 365 -17.71 5.44 -12.97
N PRO A 366 -17.63 6.26 -14.05
CA PRO A 366 -18.43 6.06 -15.24
C PRO A 366 -18.25 4.66 -15.80
N SER A 367 -19.32 4.07 -16.33
CA SER A 367 -19.32 2.71 -16.88
C SER A 367 -19.87 2.68 -18.29
N GLU A 368 -19.31 1.82 -19.13
CA GLU A 368 -19.73 1.57 -20.51
C GLU A 368 -19.75 0.06 -20.79
N THR A 369 -20.61 -0.38 -21.71
CA THR A 369 -20.73 -1.81 -22.03
C THR A 369 -19.63 -2.22 -23.00
N ILE A 370 -18.83 -3.22 -22.62
CA ILE A 370 -17.95 -3.93 -23.57
C ILE A 370 -18.83 -4.85 -24.42
N PRO A 371 -18.70 -4.84 -25.78
CA PRO A 371 -19.51 -5.67 -26.65
C PRO A 371 -19.52 -7.15 -26.23
N GLY A 372 -20.72 -7.69 -26.02
CA GLY A 372 -20.93 -9.10 -25.62
C GLY A 372 -21.00 -9.36 -24.11
N LEU A 373 -20.80 -8.35 -23.26
CA LEU A 373 -21.07 -8.45 -21.82
C LEU A 373 -22.49 -8.00 -21.45
N ASP A 374 -23.09 -8.67 -20.47
CA ASP A 374 -24.43 -8.34 -19.96
C ASP A 374 -24.43 -7.22 -18.91
N LYS A 375 -23.25 -6.87 -18.37
CA LYS A 375 -23.07 -5.83 -17.35
C LYS A 375 -22.09 -4.76 -17.82
N PRO A 376 -22.31 -3.48 -17.48
CA PRO A 376 -21.41 -2.41 -17.87
C PRO A 376 -20.09 -2.50 -17.09
N ALA A 377 -18.99 -2.15 -17.74
CA ALA A 377 -17.65 -2.09 -17.16
C ALA A 377 -17.30 -0.66 -16.79
N SER A 378 -16.67 -0.47 -15.62
CA SER A 378 -16.04 0.79 -15.27
C SER A 378 -15.03 1.20 -16.35
N ARG A 379 -15.15 2.44 -16.84
CA ARG A 379 -14.25 3.04 -17.85
C ARG A 379 -12.80 3.15 -17.42
N LEU A 380 -12.49 2.86 -16.17
CA LEU A 380 -11.15 2.75 -15.63
C LEU A 380 -11.00 1.35 -15.04
N VAL A 381 -10.02 0.58 -15.48
CA VAL A 381 -9.80 -0.80 -15.03
C VAL A 381 -8.76 -0.83 -13.92
N MET A 382 -9.08 -1.49 -12.82
CA MET A 382 -8.15 -1.71 -11.71
C MET A 382 -7.20 -2.86 -12.05
N GLY A 383 -5.95 -2.54 -12.37
CA GLY A 383 -4.90 -3.50 -12.66
C GLY A 383 -4.18 -3.99 -11.41
N HIS A 384 -3.68 -5.21 -11.47
CA HIS A 384 -2.89 -5.80 -10.39
C HIS A 384 -1.49 -5.16 -10.27
N PRO A 385 -1.08 -4.65 -9.09
CA PRO A 385 0.15 -3.85 -8.91
C PRO A 385 1.47 -4.67 -8.84
N GLY A 386 1.54 -5.78 -9.58
CA GLY A 386 2.67 -6.73 -9.55
C GLY A 386 2.60 -7.73 -8.40
N PRO A 387 3.65 -8.54 -8.16
CA PRO A 387 3.62 -9.62 -7.18
C PRO A 387 3.58 -9.08 -5.74
N ARG A 388 2.38 -8.85 -5.23
CA ARG A 388 2.15 -8.39 -3.86
C ARG A 388 1.30 -9.40 -3.09
N PRO A 389 1.46 -9.50 -1.76
CA PRO A 389 0.60 -10.33 -0.93
C PRO A 389 -0.87 -9.90 -1.06
N PHE A 390 -1.78 -10.86 -0.92
CA PHE A 390 -3.23 -10.58 -0.96
C PHE A 390 -3.64 -9.52 0.07
N THR A 391 -3.03 -9.54 1.27
CA THR A 391 -3.26 -8.57 2.35
C THR A 391 -2.99 -7.12 1.93
N GLU A 392 -2.08 -6.90 0.97
CA GLU A 392 -1.76 -5.56 0.46
C GLU A 392 -2.68 -5.13 -0.67
N VAL A 393 -3.13 -6.07 -1.51
CA VAL A 393 -3.95 -5.78 -2.69
C VAL A 393 -5.43 -5.65 -2.35
N ALA A 394 -5.95 -6.46 -1.41
CA ALA A 394 -7.35 -6.47 -1.05
C ALA A 394 -7.90 -5.09 -0.62
N PRO A 395 -7.17 -4.27 0.18
CA PRO A 395 -7.63 -2.92 0.51
C PRO A 395 -7.74 -1.98 -0.70
N LEU A 396 -6.89 -2.14 -1.72
CA LEU A 396 -6.97 -1.35 -2.96
C LEU A 396 -8.24 -1.71 -3.75
N TYR A 397 -8.55 -3.00 -3.83
CA TYR A 397 -9.76 -3.48 -4.50
C TYR A 397 -11.02 -3.09 -3.72
N ASP A 398 -10.98 -3.16 -2.39
CA ASP A 398 -12.05 -2.69 -1.52
C ASP A 398 -12.35 -1.20 -1.80
N ASP A 399 -11.34 -0.30 -1.73
CA ASP A 399 -11.53 1.14 -2.00
C ASP A 399 -12.02 1.43 -3.41
N TYR A 400 -11.45 0.80 -4.43
CA TYR A 400 -11.90 1.00 -5.82
C TYR A 400 -13.34 0.53 -6.04
N PHE A 401 -13.72 -0.60 -5.46
CA PHE A 401 -15.10 -1.09 -5.51
C PHE A 401 -16.07 -0.19 -4.76
N GLU A 402 -15.70 0.25 -3.55
CA GLU A 402 -16.51 1.21 -2.82
C GLU A 402 -16.70 2.50 -3.63
N ARG A 403 -15.77 2.91 -4.49
CA ARG A 403 -15.94 4.07 -5.39
C ARG A 403 -16.74 3.77 -6.66
N GLY A 404 -17.47 2.66 -6.70
CA GLY A 404 -18.28 2.24 -7.84
C GLY A 404 -17.49 1.59 -8.98
N GLY A 405 -16.24 1.22 -8.73
CA GLY A 405 -15.39 0.51 -9.67
C GLY A 405 -15.78 -0.97 -9.75
N ASN A 406 -15.88 -1.54 -10.94
CA ASN A 406 -16.31 -2.92 -11.11
C ASN A 406 -15.49 -3.73 -12.12
N CYS A 407 -14.47 -3.16 -12.77
CA CYS A 407 -13.66 -3.86 -13.76
C CYS A 407 -12.22 -4.05 -13.26
N PHE A 408 -11.79 -5.30 -13.14
CA PHE A 408 -10.52 -5.67 -12.53
C PHE A 408 -9.71 -6.53 -13.50
N ASP A 409 -8.44 -6.15 -13.68
CA ASP A 409 -7.45 -6.93 -14.40
C ASP A 409 -6.58 -7.70 -13.40
N ASP A 410 -6.71 -9.03 -13.43
CA ASP A 410 -6.13 -9.91 -12.41
C ASP A 410 -4.61 -10.06 -12.53
N GLY A 411 -4.10 -10.06 -13.76
CA GLY A 411 -2.67 -10.11 -14.00
C GLY A 411 -1.97 -11.42 -13.59
N ALA A 412 -2.70 -12.54 -13.57
CA ALA A 412 -2.23 -13.83 -13.09
C ALA A 412 -0.93 -14.32 -13.77
N ILE A 413 -0.65 -13.87 -14.99
CA ILE A 413 0.49 -14.32 -15.81
C ILE A 413 1.62 -13.27 -15.99
N TYR A 414 1.58 -12.11 -15.31
CA TYR A 414 2.47 -10.97 -15.59
C TYR A 414 3.98 -11.16 -15.38
N ARG A 415 4.44 -12.25 -14.75
CA ARG A 415 5.89 -12.52 -14.57
C ARG A 415 6.24 -14.01 -14.62
N GLY A 416 5.76 -14.73 -15.62
CA GLY A 416 6.15 -16.12 -15.85
C GLY A 416 5.10 -16.95 -16.58
N TRP A 417 5.42 -18.22 -16.79
CA TRP A 417 4.58 -19.20 -17.46
C TRP A 417 3.57 -19.90 -16.53
N ALA A 418 3.72 -19.75 -15.21
CA ALA A 418 2.84 -20.39 -14.24
C ALA A 418 1.67 -19.47 -13.90
N VAL A 419 0.44 -19.96 -14.14
CA VAL A 419 -0.79 -19.36 -13.60
C VAL A 419 -0.63 -19.23 -12.09
N ARG A 420 -0.59 -17.99 -11.59
CA ARG A 420 -0.57 -17.73 -10.15
C ARG A 420 -1.98 -17.75 -9.56
N PRO A 421 -2.10 -17.84 -8.22
CA PRO A 421 -3.36 -17.58 -7.55
C PRO A 421 -3.93 -16.24 -7.99
N SER A 422 -5.15 -16.27 -8.53
CA SER A 422 -5.86 -15.07 -8.96
C SER A 422 -6.19 -14.22 -7.74
N CYS A 423 -5.77 -12.96 -7.73
CA CYS A 423 -5.99 -12.07 -6.60
C CYS A 423 -7.37 -11.40 -6.69
N ALA A 424 -7.74 -10.88 -7.87
CA ALA A 424 -9.01 -10.23 -8.10
C ALA A 424 -10.16 -11.23 -8.06
N GLY A 425 -10.00 -12.41 -8.68
CA GLY A 425 -11.01 -13.47 -8.65
C GLY A 425 -11.30 -13.95 -7.22
N GLN A 426 -10.26 -14.29 -6.46
CA GLN A 426 -10.40 -14.68 -5.05
C GLN A 426 -11.03 -13.59 -4.21
N TRP A 427 -10.57 -12.34 -4.36
CA TRP A 427 -11.15 -11.19 -3.66
C TRP A 427 -12.65 -11.06 -3.94
N MET A 428 -13.08 -11.13 -5.22
CA MET A 428 -14.49 -11.04 -5.59
C MET A 428 -15.35 -12.11 -4.92
N VAL A 429 -14.85 -13.35 -4.85
CA VAL A 429 -15.54 -14.48 -4.22
C VAL A 429 -15.61 -14.29 -2.71
N MET A 430 -14.49 -13.94 -2.07
CA MET A 430 -14.39 -13.72 -0.62
C MET A 430 -15.26 -12.56 -0.15
N ARG A 431 -15.41 -11.51 -0.97
CA ARG A 431 -16.27 -10.37 -0.68
C ARG A 431 -17.74 -10.59 -1.03
N GLY A 432 -18.06 -11.68 -1.75
CA GLY A 432 -19.42 -11.94 -2.23
C GLY A 432 -19.89 -10.96 -3.32
N VAL A 433 -18.96 -10.39 -4.09
CA VAL A 433 -19.25 -9.37 -5.12
C VAL A 433 -19.00 -9.85 -6.55
N ARG A 434 -18.70 -11.15 -6.75
CA ARG A 434 -18.39 -11.72 -8.08
C ARG A 434 -19.38 -11.35 -9.18
N GLU A 435 -20.68 -11.38 -8.89
CA GLU A 435 -21.72 -11.05 -9.86
C GLU A 435 -21.80 -9.56 -10.19
N GLN A 436 -21.30 -8.69 -9.31
CA GLN A 436 -21.27 -7.23 -9.48
C GLN A 436 -20.04 -6.77 -10.27
N CYS A 437 -19.00 -7.60 -10.32
CA CYS A 437 -17.72 -7.29 -10.94
C CYS A 437 -17.52 -7.97 -12.30
N ILE A 438 -16.60 -7.40 -13.07
CA ILE A 438 -16.02 -7.92 -14.29
C ILE A 438 -14.59 -8.35 -13.98
N LEU A 439 -14.31 -9.63 -14.20
CA LEU A 439 -12.98 -10.20 -14.12
C LEU A 439 -12.38 -10.24 -15.53
N LEU A 440 -11.36 -9.44 -15.75
CA LEU A 440 -10.47 -9.52 -16.90
C LEU A 440 -9.24 -10.32 -16.50
N ASP A 441 -8.92 -11.36 -17.27
CA ASP A 441 -7.71 -12.14 -17.06
C ASP A 441 -7.06 -12.54 -18.40
N LYS A 442 -5.78 -12.89 -18.34
CA LYS A 442 -4.93 -13.12 -19.51
C LYS A 442 -4.24 -14.48 -19.43
N GLY A 443 -4.44 -15.31 -20.44
CA GLY A 443 -3.75 -16.59 -20.63
C GLY A 443 -2.88 -16.59 -21.91
N ALA A 444 -2.31 -17.72 -22.27
CA ALA A 444 -1.47 -17.92 -23.46
C ALA A 444 -0.31 -16.91 -23.55
N HIS A 445 0.60 -16.98 -22.59
CA HIS A 445 1.83 -16.19 -22.59
C HIS A 445 3.01 -17.00 -23.18
N SER A 446 3.89 -16.32 -23.92
CA SER A 446 5.11 -16.93 -24.47
C SER A 446 6.01 -17.52 -23.36
N PRO A 447 6.62 -18.71 -23.56
CA PRO A 447 6.62 -19.51 -24.79
C PRO A 447 5.42 -20.47 -24.94
N TYR A 448 4.50 -20.53 -23.97
CA TYR A 448 3.38 -21.47 -23.95
C TYR A 448 2.12 -20.87 -24.60
N CYS A 449 2.29 -20.37 -25.81
CA CYS A 449 1.25 -19.71 -26.58
C CYS A 449 0.75 -20.64 -27.70
N TRP A 450 -0.02 -21.67 -27.33
CA TRP A 450 -0.47 -22.72 -28.25
C TRP A 450 -1.95 -23.09 -28.03
N PRO A 451 -2.76 -23.32 -29.08
CA PRO A 451 -4.19 -23.60 -28.93
C PRO A 451 -4.51 -24.78 -27.99
N GLN A 452 -3.69 -25.84 -28.01
CA GLN A 452 -3.88 -27.04 -27.21
C GLN A 452 -3.68 -26.86 -25.71
N VAL A 453 -2.97 -25.80 -25.26
CA VAL A 453 -2.73 -25.56 -23.83
C VAL A 453 -3.70 -24.56 -23.21
N MET A 454 -4.44 -23.82 -24.04
CA MET A 454 -5.31 -22.72 -23.57
C MET A 454 -6.49 -23.21 -22.73
N LEU A 455 -7.14 -24.32 -23.10
CA LEU A 455 -8.26 -24.87 -22.30
C LEU A 455 -7.80 -25.40 -20.93
N PRO A 456 -6.73 -26.23 -20.81
CA PRO A 456 -6.18 -26.61 -19.51
C PRO A 456 -5.64 -25.44 -18.67
N GLU A 457 -5.22 -24.35 -19.31
CA GLU A 457 -4.83 -23.13 -18.63
C GLU A 457 -6.05 -22.39 -18.05
N LEU A 458 -7.10 -22.22 -18.86
CA LEU A 458 -8.37 -21.64 -18.41
C LEU A 458 -8.93 -22.39 -17.19
N ASP A 459 -8.92 -23.72 -17.20
CA ASP A 459 -9.37 -24.52 -16.06
C ASP A 459 -8.61 -24.18 -14.76
N ARG A 460 -7.28 -23.98 -14.87
CA ARG A 460 -6.44 -23.57 -13.75
C ARG A 460 -6.75 -22.14 -13.30
N MET A 461 -6.96 -21.21 -14.23
CA MET A 461 -7.31 -19.82 -13.93
C MET A 461 -8.65 -19.74 -13.19
N LEU A 462 -9.67 -20.48 -13.64
CA LEU A 462 -10.98 -20.56 -12.97
C LEU A 462 -10.87 -21.16 -11.57
N HIS A 463 -10.08 -22.24 -11.44
CA HIS A 463 -9.83 -22.87 -10.15
C HIS A 463 -9.16 -21.90 -9.16
N THR A 464 -8.10 -21.19 -9.59
CA THR A 464 -7.40 -20.26 -8.71
C THR A 464 -8.24 -19.04 -8.37
N ALA A 465 -9.06 -18.55 -9.30
CA ALA A 465 -10.00 -17.45 -9.10
C ALA A 465 -11.22 -17.83 -8.25
N GLY A 466 -11.51 -19.13 -8.10
CA GLY A 466 -12.66 -19.62 -7.33
C GLY A 466 -14.01 -19.30 -8.00
N THR A 467 -14.02 -19.09 -9.33
CA THR A 467 -15.22 -18.72 -10.11
C THR A 467 -15.40 -19.68 -11.30
N GLY A 468 -16.64 -19.88 -11.73
CA GLY A 468 -16.96 -20.72 -12.88
C GLY A 468 -16.70 -20.07 -14.24
N TYR A 469 -16.48 -18.75 -14.27
CA TYR A 469 -16.27 -18.01 -15.52
C TYR A 469 -15.37 -16.76 -15.36
N ILE A 470 -14.76 -16.36 -16.47
CA ILE A 470 -14.06 -15.08 -16.69
C ILE A 470 -14.93 -14.21 -17.61
N ASP A 471 -15.10 -12.93 -17.28
CA ASP A 471 -15.92 -12.02 -18.10
C ASP A 471 -15.16 -11.69 -19.40
N VAL A 472 -13.91 -11.27 -19.28
CA VAL A 472 -13.05 -10.91 -20.42
C VAL A 472 -11.76 -11.73 -20.38
N TYR A 473 -11.65 -12.74 -21.25
CA TYR A 473 -10.41 -13.51 -21.40
C TYR A 473 -9.59 -12.96 -22.57
N MET A 474 -8.31 -12.67 -22.35
CA MET A 474 -7.43 -12.20 -23.42
C MET A 474 -6.25 -13.14 -23.66
N MET A 475 -5.95 -13.39 -24.93
CA MET A 475 -4.67 -13.99 -25.29
C MET A 475 -3.55 -12.98 -25.03
N HIS A 476 -2.59 -13.30 -24.17
CA HIS A 476 -1.63 -12.31 -23.67
C HIS A 476 -0.49 -12.02 -24.65
N ARG A 477 -0.14 -12.99 -25.49
CA ARG A 477 0.83 -12.87 -26.58
C ARG A 477 0.27 -13.55 -27.84
N ASP A 478 0.86 -13.25 -28.99
CA ASP A 478 0.62 -13.98 -30.24
C ASP A 478 1.71 -15.03 -30.49
N ASN A 479 1.39 -16.03 -31.29
CA ASN A 479 2.35 -16.97 -31.85
C ASN A 479 2.15 -17.04 -33.37
N LEU A 480 3.06 -16.40 -34.10
CA LEU A 480 3.01 -16.27 -35.55
C LEU A 480 3.25 -17.58 -36.31
N GLU A 481 3.71 -18.64 -35.61
CA GLU A 481 3.87 -19.97 -36.21
C GLU A 481 2.54 -20.72 -36.38
N VAL A 482 1.49 -20.29 -35.67
CA VAL A 482 0.18 -20.94 -35.67
C VAL A 482 -0.80 -20.10 -36.51
N PRO A 483 -1.59 -20.69 -37.42
CA PRO A 483 -2.65 -19.96 -38.12
C PRO A 483 -3.66 -19.30 -37.16
N VAL A 484 -4.06 -18.06 -37.43
CA VAL A 484 -4.96 -17.30 -36.53
C VAL A 484 -6.27 -18.02 -36.25
N GLY A 485 -6.79 -18.78 -37.23
CA GLY A 485 -8.04 -19.51 -37.12
C GLY A 485 -8.03 -20.55 -36.00
N GLU A 486 -6.88 -21.17 -35.71
CA GLU A 486 -6.77 -22.15 -34.63
C GLU A 486 -6.95 -21.51 -33.24
N PHE A 487 -6.49 -20.26 -33.08
CA PHE A 487 -6.74 -19.47 -31.88
C PHE A 487 -8.20 -19.02 -31.78
N VAL A 488 -8.78 -18.54 -32.89
CA VAL A 488 -10.18 -18.12 -32.93
C VAL A 488 -11.12 -19.29 -32.60
N ASP A 489 -10.82 -20.48 -33.10
CA ASP A 489 -11.59 -21.70 -32.82
C ASP A 489 -11.59 -22.06 -31.33
N VAL A 490 -10.41 -22.09 -30.69
CA VAL A 490 -10.34 -22.44 -29.26
C VAL A 490 -10.99 -21.37 -28.39
N MET A 491 -10.84 -20.10 -28.73
CA MET A 491 -11.50 -18.98 -28.03
C MET A 491 -13.02 -19.06 -28.15
N ASN A 492 -13.55 -19.39 -29.33
CA ASN A 492 -14.98 -19.61 -29.51
C ASN A 492 -15.48 -20.85 -28.76
N ARG A 493 -14.68 -21.91 -28.61
CA ARG A 493 -15.00 -23.05 -27.72
C ARG A 493 -15.08 -22.61 -26.25
N MET A 494 -14.19 -21.74 -25.78
CA MET A 494 -14.22 -21.19 -24.42
C MET A 494 -15.47 -20.33 -24.17
N VAL A 495 -15.91 -19.59 -25.18
CA VAL A 495 -17.15 -18.82 -25.10
C VAL A 495 -18.38 -19.73 -25.13
N ALA A 496 -18.40 -20.72 -26.03
CA ALA A 496 -19.50 -21.67 -26.17
C ALA A 496 -19.70 -22.54 -24.92
N SER A 497 -18.63 -22.83 -24.16
CA SER A 497 -18.71 -23.58 -22.90
C SER A 497 -19.29 -22.75 -21.74
N GLY A 498 -19.39 -21.43 -21.88
CA GLY A 498 -19.83 -20.53 -20.82
C GLY A 498 -18.76 -20.25 -19.75
N HIS A 499 -17.52 -20.68 -19.95
CA HIS A 499 -16.40 -20.36 -19.07
C HIS A 499 -15.78 -18.99 -19.36
N VAL A 500 -15.98 -18.46 -20.57
CA VAL A 500 -15.61 -17.10 -20.98
C VAL A 500 -16.84 -16.39 -21.52
N ARG A 501 -17.10 -15.13 -21.17
CA ARG A 501 -18.22 -14.37 -21.74
C ARG A 501 -17.83 -13.75 -23.09
N VAL A 502 -16.72 -13.03 -23.10
CA VAL A 502 -16.12 -12.46 -24.31
C VAL A 502 -14.62 -12.68 -24.31
N TYR A 503 -14.04 -12.72 -25.50
CA TYR A 503 -12.60 -12.85 -25.65
C TYR A 503 -12.00 -11.67 -26.40
N GLY A 504 -10.71 -11.42 -26.15
CA GLY A 504 -9.92 -10.41 -26.83
C GLY A 504 -8.47 -10.85 -27.01
N MET A 505 -7.67 -9.92 -27.52
CA MET A 505 -6.23 -10.13 -27.73
C MET A 505 -5.43 -9.04 -27.02
N SER A 506 -4.24 -9.35 -26.55
CA SER A 506 -3.31 -8.41 -25.93
C SER A 506 -1.94 -8.54 -26.58
N ASN A 507 -1.34 -7.41 -26.96
CA ASN A 507 -0.05 -7.35 -27.65
C ASN A 507 -0.05 -8.01 -29.04
N TRP A 508 -1.18 -7.95 -29.73
CA TRP A 508 -1.30 -8.42 -31.11
C TRP A 508 -1.15 -7.24 -32.09
N THR A 509 -0.63 -7.51 -33.29
CA THR A 509 -0.64 -6.51 -34.36
C THR A 509 -2.05 -6.34 -34.93
N LEU A 510 -2.31 -5.19 -35.56
CA LEU A 510 -3.65 -4.88 -36.08
C LEU A 510 -3.97 -5.69 -37.34
N GLU A 511 -2.97 -6.06 -38.13
CA GLU A 511 -3.13 -6.97 -39.27
C GLU A 511 -3.60 -8.34 -38.78
N ARG A 512 -3.01 -8.83 -37.69
CA ARG A 512 -3.40 -10.10 -37.09
C ARG A 512 -4.81 -10.06 -36.51
N MET A 513 -5.19 -8.91 -35.93
CA MET A 513 -6.57 -8.68 -35.51
C MET A 513 -7.55 -8.73 -36.68
N ASP A 514 -7.19 -8.16 -37.83
CA ASP A 514 -8.03 -8.23 -39.04
C ASP A 514 -8.17 -9.66 -39.57
N GLU A 515 -7.08 -10.44 -39.58
CA GLU A 515 -7.17 -11.87 -39.93
C GLU A 515 -8.09 -12.63 -38.96
N ALA A 516 -8.02 -12.36 -37.66
CA ALA A 516 -8.86 -13.01 -36.65
C ALA A 516 -10.35 -12.66 -36.83
N ILE A 517 -10.66 -11.38 -37.08
CA ILE A 517 -12.02 -10.90 -37.31
C ILE A 517 -12.58 -11.52 -38.59
N ALA A 518 -11.84 -11.44 -39.71
CA ALA A 518 -12.27 -11.98 -40.99
C ALA A 518 -12.50 -13.51 -40.91
N TYR A 519 -11.62 -14.24 -40.22
CA TYR A 519 -11.79 -15.67 -40.01
C TYR A 519 -13.07 -15.97 -39.20
N ALA A 520 -13.30 -15.24 -38.11
CA ALA A 520 -14.49 -15.44 -37.28
C ALA A 520 -15.77 -15.22 -38.09
N GLU A 521 -15.85 -14.11 -38.83
CA GLU A 521 -16.99 -13.75 -39.67
C GLU A 521 -17.25 -14.79 -40.76
N GLN A 522 -16.20 -15.23 -41.47
CA GLN A 522 -16.30 -16.22 -42.54
C GLN A 522 -16.84 -17.58 -42.04
N ASN A 523 -16.56 -17.92 -40.78
CA ASN A 523 -16.93 -19.19 -40.18
C ASN A 523 -18.17 -19.10 -39.26
N GLY A 524 -18.85 -17.94 -39.20
CA GLY A 524 -20.03 -17.75 -38.33
C GLY A 524 -19.71 -17.82 -36.84
N LEU A 525 -18.46 -17.54 -36.46
CA LEU A 525 -17.97 -17.48 -35.10
C LEU A 525 -18.06 -16.06 -34.54
N ARG A 526 -17.97 -15.91 -33.22
CA ARG A 526 -17.89 -14.58 -32.60
C ARG A 526 -16.50 -14.00 -32.86
N PRO A 527 -16.37 -12.75 -33.33
CA PRO A 527 -15.08 -12.08 -33.46
C PRO A 527 -14.53 -11.63 -32.09
N PRO A 528 -13.23 -11.30 -31.99
CA PRO A 528 -12.66 -10.70 -30.78
C PRO A 528 -13.38 -9.39 -30.42
N ALA A 529 -13.75 -9.22 -29.16
CA ALA A 529 -14.52 -8.05 -28.69
C ALA A 529 -13.64 -6.87 -28.26
N CYS A 530 -12.37 -7.12 -27.95
CA CYS A 530 -11.47 -6.11 -27.39
C CYS A 530 -9.99 -6.38 -27.70
N LEU A 531 -9.20 -5.31 -27.62
CA LEU A 531 -7.75 -5.30 -27.79
C LEU A 531 -7.08 -4.65 -26.56
N SER A 532 -6.01 -5.25 -26.04
CA SER A 532 -5.23 -4.71 -24.92
C SER A 532 -3.78 -4.46 -25.35
N ASN A 533 -3.61 -3.47 -26.22
CA ASN A 533 -2.31 -2.91 -26.62
C ASN A 533 -2.01 -1.62 -25.84
N GLN A 534 -0.74 -1.25 -25.79
CA GLN A 534 -0.30 -0.06 -25.06
C GLN A 534 -0.86 1.22 -25.70
N LEU A 535 -1.41 2.14 -24.89
CA LEU A 535 -1.71 3.50 -25.31
C LEU A 535 -1.58 4.44 -24.13
N SER A 536 -0.76 5.48 -24.27
CA SER A 536 -0.63 6.56 -23.29
C SER A 536 -0.24 7.86 -23.99
N LEU A 537 -0.42 9.00 -23.31
CA LEU A 537 0.00 10.30 -23.86
C LEU A 537 1.52 10.36 -24.13
N ALA A 538 2.34 9.81 -23.23
CA ALA A 538 3.75 9.59 -23.54
C ALA A 538 3.84 8.34 -24.43
N GLU A 539 4.41 8.47 -25.62
CA GLU A 539 4.55 7.36 -26.55
C GLU A 539 5.59 6.37 -26.03
N MET A 540 5.30 5.09 -26.12
CA MET A 540 6.29 4.04 -25.81
C MET A 540 7.32 4.00 -26.95
N VAL A 541 8.50 4.57 -26.72
CA VAL A 541 9.57 4.68 -27.72
C VAL A 541 10.29 3.36 -27.94
N ASN A 542 10.44 2.57 -26.88
CA ASN A 542 10.94 1.21 -26.94
C ASN A 542 9.96 0.28 -26.20
N PRO A 543 9.67 -0.92 -26.73
CA PRO A 543 8.84 -1.91 -26.05
C PRO A 543 9.42 -2.24 -24.67
N VAL A 544 8.75 -1.85 -23.59
CA VAL A 544 9.22 -2.07 -22.20
C VAL A 544 9.33 -3.56 -21.84
N TRP A 545 8.62 -4.42 -22.58
CA TRP A 545 8.75 -5.87 -22.54
C TRP A 545 8.74 -6.44 -23.96
N GLU A 546 9.47 -7.52 -24.17
CA GLU A 546 9.51 -8.22 -25.46
C GLU A 546 8.11 -8.71 -25.87
N GLY A 547 7.84 -8.63 -27.18
CA GLY A 547 6.56 -9.04 -27.75
C GLY A 547 5.37 -8.18 -27.33
N THR A 548 5.60 -6.93 -26.95
CA THR A 548 4.53 -5.97 -26.63
C THR A 548 4.26 -5.02 -27.79
N ALA A 549 2.98 -4.66 -27.98
CA ALA A 549 2.52 -3.78 -29.05
C ALA A 549 1.90 -2.49 -28.48
N SER A 550 2.00 -1.41 -29.25
CA SER A 550 1.39 -0.11 -28.94
C SER A 550 0.40 0.28 -30.04
N CYS A 551 -0.58 1.11 -29.70
CA CYS A 551 -1.51 1.76 -30.63
C CYS A 551 -1.32 3.29 -30.61
N SER A 552 -0.09 3.76 -30.35
CA SER A 552 0.20 5.18 -30.19
C SER A 552 0.23 5.96 -31.52
N ASN A 553 0.46 5.27 -32.64
CA ASN A 553 0.58 5.93 -33.93
C ASN A 553 -0.82 6.32 -34.50
N PRO A 554 -0.90 7.30 -35.42
CA PRO A 554 -2.19 7.75 -35.98
C PRO A 554 -2.94 6.70 -36.79
N GLU A 555 -2.25 5.77 -37.46
CA GLU A 555 -2.86 4.74 -38.30
C GLU A 555 -3.58 3.70 -37.43
N ASP A 556 -2.96 3.28 -36.32
CA ASP A 556 -3.54 2.39 -35.32
C ASP A 556 -4.80 3.00 -34.68
N GLN A 557 -4.74 4.29 -34.34
CA GLN A 557 -5.88 5.01 -33.78
C GLN A 557 -7.02 5.15 -34.79
N ALA A 558 -6.69 5.34 -36.08
CA ALA A 558 -7.68 5.35 -37.15
C ALA A 558 -8.32 3.97 -37.34
N TRP A 559 -7.55 2.89 -37.24
CA TRP A 559 -8.04 1.51 -37.30
C TRP A 559 -9.01 1.20 -36.13
N LEU A 560 -8.63 1.58 -34.91
CA LEU A 560 -9.47 1.43 -33.71
C LEU A 560 -10.80 2.17 -33.85
N LYS A 561 -10.74 3.42 -34.34
CA LYS A 561 -11.92 4.24 -34.60
C LYS A 561 -12.82 3.64 -35.67
N ALA A 562 -12.25 3.22 -36.81
CA ALA A 562 -13.02 2.70 -37.94
C ALA A 562 -13.82 1.43 -37.61
N ARG A 563 -13.33 0.64 -36.64
CA ARG A 563 -13.96 -0.62 -36.19
C ARG A 563 -14.76 -0.47 -34.90
N GLU A 564 -14.74 0.71 -34.27
CA GLU A 564 -15.24 0.91 -32.90
C GLU A 564 -14.68 -0.14 -31.93
N MET A 565 -13.43 -0.57 -32.15
CA MET A 565 -12.81 -1.63 -31.36
C MET A 565 -12.57 -1.14 -29.93
N THR A 566 -13.04 -1.93 -28.96
CA THR A 566 -12.80 -1.62 -27.54
C THR A 566 -11.33 -1.82 -27.20
N LEU A 567 -10.65 -0.74 -26.81
CA LEU A 567 -9.26 -0.78 -26.35
C LEU A 567 -9.22 -0.78 -24.81
N ILE A 568 -8.50 -1.74 -24.24
CA ILE A 568 -8.23 -1.83 -22.80
C ILE A 568 -6.72 -1.65 -22.60
N PRO A 569 -6.19 -0.41 -22.70
CA PRO A 569 -4.76 -0.23 -22.80
C PRO A 569 -4.05 -0.51 -21.47
N TRP A 570 -2.89 -1.14 -21.53
CA TRP A 570 -1.99 -1.31 -20.39
C TRP A 570 -0.95 -0.19 -20.34
N SER A 571 -0.39 0.08 -19.15
CA SER A 571 0.51 1.22 -18.89
C SER A 571 -0.07 2.54 -19.43
N SER A 572 -1.37 2.79 -19.20
CA SER A 572 -2.08 3.96 -19.75
C SER A 572 -1.55 5.29 -19.22
N GLN A 573 -0.83 5.25 -18.10
CA GLN A 573 -0.16 6.41 -17.50
C GLN A 573 1.37 6.35 -17.66
N ALA A 574 1.87 5.56 -18.61
CA ALA A 574 3.29 5.45 -18.97
C ALA A 574 4.20 5.20 -17.76
N ALA A 575 3.85 4.21 -16.93
CA ALA A 575 4.56 3.88 -15.69
C ALA A 575 4.82 5.07 -14.72
N GLY A 576 3.99 6.12 -14.79
CA GLY A 576 4.14 7.32 -13.96
C GLY A 576 5.01 8.41 -14.58
N PHE A 577 5.26 8.39 -15.90
CA PHE A 577 6.07 9.41 -16.59
C PHE A 577 5.60 10.87 -16.37
N PHE A 578 4.32 11.09 -16.09
CA PHE A 578 3.78 12.43 -15.79
C PHE A 578 3.80 12.77 -14.28
N THR A 579 4.69 12.14 -13.52
CA THR A 579 4.97 12.42 -12.12
C THR A 579 6.44 12.82 -11.95
N ASP A 580 6.87 13.10 -10.72
CA ASP A 580 8.27 13.43 -10.43
C ASP A 580 9.22 12.22 -10.56
N LEU A 581 8.69 11.02 -10.87
CA LEU A 581 9.46 9.82 -11.18
C LEU A 581 10.28 9.92 -12.47
N SER A 582 9.98 10.84 -13.38
CA SER A 582 10.82 11.09 -14.56
C SER A 582 11.28 12.53 -14.64
N ALA A 583 12.54 12.71 -15.04
CA ALA A 583 13.12 14.00 -15.40
C ALA A 583 14.26 13.75 -16.40
N PRO A 584 14.62 14.72 -17.24
CA PRO A 584 15.71 14.55 -18.22
C PRO A 584 17.04 14.12 -17.62
N ASP A 585 17.29 14.45 -16.35
CA ASP A 585 18.50 14.16 -15.58
C ASP A 585 18.35 13.00 -14.58
N ARG A 586 17.19 12.32 -14.57
CA ARG A 586 16.86 11.25 -13.62
C ARG A 586 16.89 9.88 -14.31
N HIS A 587 17.77 8.98 -13.84
CA HIS A 587 18.07 7.67 -14.46
C HIS A 587 17.95 6.48 -13.50
N ASP A 588 17.29 6.65 -12.35
CA ASP A 588 17.12 5.62 -11.31
C ASP A 588 15.97 4.63 -11.59
N ILE A 589 15.17 4.86 -12.64
CA ILE A 589 14.07 3.98 -13.05
C ILE A 589 14.29 3.53 -14.51
N PRO A 590 15.02 2.43 -14.73
CA PRO A 590 15.39 1.96 -16.07
C PRO A 590 14.22 1.75 -17.02
N LEU A 591 13.06 1.33 -16.49
CA LEU A 591 11.85 1.12 -17.31
C LEU A 591 11.34 2.42 -17.93
N LEU A 592 11.36 3.54 -17.19
CA LEU A 592 10.92 4.84 -17.71
C LEU A 592 11.92 5.38 -18.72
N GLU A 593 13.21 5.29 -18.40
CA GLU A 593 14.29 5.72 -19.28
C GLU A 593 14.25 4.98 -20.61
N TYR A 594 14.25 3.65 -20.56
CA TYR A 594 14.22 2.83 -21.76
C TYR A 594 12.91 3.00 -22.54
N GLY A 595 11.77 2.96 -21.86
CA GLY A 595 10.47 2.89 -22.51
C GLY A 595 9.89 4.20 -23.01
N TYR A 596 10.22 5.34 -22.37
CA TYR A 596 9.48 6.58 -22.56
C TYR A 596 10.33 7.85 -22.70
N TYR A 597 11.65 7.81 -22.49
CA TYR A 597 12.46 9.03 -22.59
C TYR A 597 12.68 9.43 -24.05
N SER A 598 12.17 10.60 -24.41
CA SER A 598 12.41 11.25 -25.70
C SER A 598 12.13 12.75 -25.58
N GLU A 599 12.71 13.55 -26.47
CA GLU A 599 12.45 14.99 -26.54
C GLU A 599 10.95 15.28 -26.69
N ALA A 600 10.28 14.53 -27.58
CA ALA A 600 8.83 14.65 -27.79
C ALA A 600 8.03 14.36 -26.51
N ASN A 601 8.34 13.28 -25.78
CA ASN A 601 7.61 12.97 -24.55
C ASN A 601 7.87 13.99 -23.43
N PHE A 602 9.09 14.54 -23.33
CA PHE A 602 9.34 15.62 -22.38
C PHE A 602 8.62 16.93 -22.76
N GLU A 603 8.43 17.23 -24.04
CA GLU A 603 7.57 18.33 -24.48
C GLU A 603 6.10 18.04 -24.15
N ARG A 604 5.59 16.82 -24.38
CA ARG A 604 4.24 16.42 -23.93
C ARG A 604 4.09 16.58 -22.42
N LYS A 605 5.10 16.19 -21.63
CA LYS A 605 5.12 16.38 -20.18
C LYS A 605 5.03 17.86 -19.82
N LYS A 606 5.82 18.73 -20.44
CA LYS A 606 5.76 20.18 -20.23
C LYS A 606 4.37 20.75 -20.53
N ARG A 607 3.76 20.40 -21.68
CA ARG A 607 2.38 20.81 -22.04
C ARG A 607 1.35 20.31 -21.03
N THR A 608 1.51 19.08 -20.57
CA THR A 608 0.65 18.47 -19.54
C THR A 608 0.74 19.24 -18.21
N TYR A 609 1.95 19.61 -17.77
CA TYR A 609 2.13 20.42 -16.55
C TYR A 609 1.52 21.82 -16.69
N GLN A 610 1.63 22.45 -17.86
CA GLN A 610 0.99 23.74 -18.14
C GLN A 610 -0.54 23.64 -18.03
N LEU A 611 -1.14 22.64 -18.68
CA LEU A 611 -2.60 22.46 -18.64
C LEU A 611 -3.12 22.06 -17.26
N ALA A 612 -2.35 21.23 -16.56
CA ALA A 612 -2.67 20.82 -15.21
C ALA A 612 -2.72 22.03 -14.25
N ALA A 613 -1.78 22.97 -14.39
CA ALA A 613 -1.79 24.22 -13.64
C ALA A 613 -3.02 25.08 -13.97
N GLU A 614 -3.39 25.18 -15.24
CA GLU A 614 -4.59 25.93 -15.68
C GLU A 614 -5.90 25.33 -15.16
N LYS A 615 -5.98 24.00 -15.08
CA LYS A 615 -7.16 23.27 -14.60
C LYS A 615 -7.12 22.94 -13.09
N ASN A 616 -6.07 23.35 -12.38
CA ASN A 616 -5.85 23.06 -10.95
C ASN A 616 -5.91 21.56 -10.59
N VAL A 617 -5.24 20.73 -11.40
CA VAL A 617 -5.15 19.27 -11.23
C VAL A 617 -3.71 18.78 -11.32
N LEU A 618 -3.48 17.48 -11.11
CA LEU A 618 -2.16 16.89 -11.29
C LEU A 618 -1.90 16.58 -12.77
N PRO A 619 -0.65 16.67 -13.26
CA PRO A 619 -0.30 16.33 -14.65
C PRO A 619 -0.71 14.90 -15.02
N ILE A 620 -0.61 13.96 -14.08
CA ILE A 620 -1.04 12.57 -14.26
C ILE A 620 -2.55 12.43 -14.51
N ASN A 621 -3.37 13.40 -14.08
CA ASN A 621 -4.80 13.45 -14.36
C ASN A 621 -5.06 13.80 -15.82
N ILE A 622 -4.36 14.81 -16.33
CA ILE A 622 -4.43 15.23 -17.74
C ILE A 622 -4.01 14.09 -18.66
N ALA A 623 -2.92 13.39 -18.32
CA ALA A 623 -2.43 12.26 -19.10
C ALA A 623 -3.45 11.11 -19.19
N LEU A 624 -4.14 10.78 -18.10
CA LEU A 624 -5.21 9.77 -18.11
C LEU A 624 -6.46 10.26 -18.86
N ALA A 625 -6.87 11.51 -18.64
CA ALA A 625 -8.00 12.12 -19.33
C ALA A 625 -7.80 12.12 -20.86
N TRP A 626 -6.57 12.29 -21.33
CA TRP A 626 -6.24 12.16 -22.74
C TRP A 626 -6.53 10.75 -23.30
N VAL A 627 -6.22 9.69 -22.56
CA VAL A 627 -6.53 8.30 -22.97
C VAL A 627 -8.04 8.02 -22.92
N LEU A 628 -8.74 8.56 -21.93
CA LEU A 628 -10.19 8.42 -21.79
C LEU A 628 -10.97 9.17 -22.88
N ALA A 629 -10.41 10.25 -23.42
CA ALA A 629 -11.05 11.12 -24.41
C ALA A 629 -10.83 10.68 -25.88
N GLN A 630 -10.27 9.49 -26.10
CA GLN A 630 -10.08 8.96 -27.45
C GLN A 630 -11.43 8.72 -28.16
N PRO A 631 -11.49 8.84 -29.49
CA PRO A 631 -12.74 8.75 -30.26
C PRO A 631 -13.24 7.31 -30.50
N PHE A 632 -12.77 6.35 -29.70
CA PHE A 632 -13.12 4.94 -29.71
C PHE A 632 -13.22 4.45 -28.26
N PRO A 633 -13.94 3.35 -27.96
CA PRO A 633 -14.15 2.92 -26.58
C PRO A 633 -12.82 2.58 -25.90
N THR A 634 -12.49 3.28 -24.81
CA THR A 634 -11.26 3.05 -24.03
C THR A 634 -11.54 2.74 -22.56
N PHE A 635 -10.89 1.70 -22.06
CA PHE A 635 -10.93 1.23 -20.67
C PHE A 635 -9.50 1.14 -20.11
N PRO A 636 -8.81 2.27 -19.87
CA PRO A 636 -7.42 2.27 -19.41
C PRO A 636 -7.21 1.47 -18.12
N ILE A 637 -6.16 0.64 -18.11
CA ILE A 637 -5.72 -0.08 -16.91
C ILE A 637 -4.78 0.84 -16.12
N ILE A 638 -5.13 1.08 -14.85
CA ILE A 638 -4.25 1.72 -13.87
C ILE A 638 -3.69 0.67 -12.91
N GLY A 639 -2.44 0.85 -12.47
CA GLY A 639 -1.79 -0.07 -11.52
C GLY A 639 -1.35 0.66 -10.25
N PRO A 640 -2.28 1.20 -9.45
CA PRO A 640 -1.94 1.96 -8.25
C PRO A 640 -1.29 1.06 -7.19
N ARG A 641 -0.26 1.58 -6.54
CA ARG A 641 0.48 0.93 -5.44
C ARG A 641 0.06 1.43 -4.06
N SER A 642 -0.86 2.39 -4.03
CA SER A 642 -1.44 2.95 -2.82
C SER A 642 -2.87 3.42 -3.05
N LEU A 643 -3.63 3.56 -1.97
CA LEU A 643 -4.99 4.14 -2.01
C LEU A 643 -4.97 5.58 -2.53
N THR A 644 -3.95 6.36 -2.19
CA THR A 644 -3.73 7.70 -2.76
C THR A 644 -3.54 7.65 -4.28
N GLU A 645 -2.72 6.74 -4.80
CA GLU A 645 -2.56 6.60 -6.25
C GLU A 645 -3.90 6.27 -6.94
N THR A 646 -4.69 5.37 -6.35
CA THR A 646 -6.05 5.06 -6.83
C THR A 646 -6.90 6.33 -6.94
N ARG A 647 -6.98 7.13 -5.86
CA ARG A 647 -7.72 8.40 -5.88
C ARG A 647 -7.19 9.41 -6.90
N THR A 648 -5.87 9.55 -7.01
CA THR A 648 -5.30 10.48 -7.99
C THR A 648 -5.69 10.06 -9.40
N ALA A 649 -5.72 8.77 -9.73
CA ALA A 649 -6.17 8.32 -11.03
C ALA A 649 -7.66 8.67 -11.28
N LEU A 650 -8.53 8.50 -10.29
CA LEU A 650 -9.96 8.78 -10.44
C LEU A 650 -10.28 10.23 -10.81
N ALA A 651 -9.48 11.20 -10.36
CA ALA A 651 -9.65 12.60 -10.75
C ALA A 651 -9.50 12.84 -12.28
N GLY A 652 -8.87 11.92 -13.01
CA GLY A 652 -8.81 11.97 -14.47
C GLY A 652 -10.16 11.74 -15.16
N LEU A 653 -11.11 11.07 -14.50
CA LEU A 653 -12.45 10.79 -15.04
C LEU A 653 -13.35 12.03 -15.09
N GLU A 654 -13.04 13.05 -14.30
CA GLU A 654 -13.84 14.29 -14.22
C GLU A 654 -13.41 15.34 -15.27
N LEU A 655 -12.30 15.10 -15.95
CA LEU A 655 -11.69 16.07 -16.85
C LEU A 655 -12.21 15.93 -18.28
N ASN A 656 -12.82 17.01 -18.75
CA ASN A 656 -13.17 17.16 -20.17
C ASN A 656 -12.06 17.94 -20.88
N LEU A 657 -11.40 17.27 -21.83
CA LEU A 657 -10.42 17.87 -22.72
C LEU A 657 -11.08 18.17 -24.07
N THR A 658 -10.91 19.39 -24.57
CA THR A 658 -11.39 19.79 -25.90
C THR A 658 -10.56 19.11 -27.01
N PRO A 659 -11.10 18.95 -28.23
CA PRO A 659 -10.33 18.40 -29.35
C PRO A 659 -8.99 19.13 -29.59
N ARG A 660 -8.97 20.47 -29.44
CA ARG A 660 -7.74 21.26 -29.54
C ARG A 660 -6.74 20.95 -28.43
N GLU A 661 -7.21 20.79 -27.19
CA GLU A 661 -6.33 20.38 -26.08
C GLU A 661 -5.75 18.98 -26.31
N LEU A 662 -6.53 18.03 -26.85
CA LEU A 662 -6.05 16.69 -27.17
C LEU A 662 -4.94 16.71 -28.23
N ASP A 663 -5.14 17.47 -29.31
CA ASP A 663 -4.15 17.64 -30.39
C ASP A 663 -2.92 18.41 -29.91
N TRP A 664 -3.11 19.46 -29.11
CA TRP A 664 -2.01 20.22 -28.54
C TRP A 664 -1.18 19.37 -27.56
N LEU A 665 -1.81 18.59 -26.68
CA LEU A 665 -1.08 17.68 -25.79
C LEU A 665 -0.27 16.65 -26.57
N ASN A 666 -0.79 16.18 -27.71
CA ASN A 666 -0.12 15.18 -28.55
C ASN A 666 0.75 15.77 -29.68
N LEU A 667 1.16 17.03 -29.58
CA LEU A 667 2.07 17.71 -30.53
C LEU A 667 1.53 17.83 -31.97
N LYS A 668 0.21 17.70 -32.17
CA LYS A 668 -0.45 17.83 -33.49
C LYS A 668 -0.89 19.26 -33.80
N ALA A 669 -0.95 20.12 -32.79
CA ALA A 669 -1.32 21.53 -32.92
C ALA A 669 -0.50 22.43 -31.98
N ASP A 670 -0.42 23.70 -32.33
CA ASP A 670 0.01 24.77 -31.43
C ASP A 670 -1.16 25.21 -30.52
N LYS A 671 -0.82 25.85 -29.38
CA LYS A 671 -1.79 26.13 -28.31
C LYS A 671 -2.95 26.98 -28.79
#